data_AF-A0A9X3EQ08-F1
#
_entry.id   AF-A0A9X3EQ08-F1
#
_cell.length_a   1.000
_cell.length_b   1.000
_cell.length_c   1.000
_cell.angle_alpha   90.00
_cell.angle_beta   90.00
_cell.angle_gamma   90.00
#
_symmetry.space_group_name_H-M   'P 1'
#
loop_
_entity.id
_entity.type
_entity.pdbx_description
1 polymer ?
#
loop_
_entity_poly.entity_id
_entity_poly.type
_entity_poly.pdbx_seq_one_letter_code
_entity_poly.pdbx_strand_id
1 'polypeptide(L)'
;MPTRRALRTSPLPLLALAVACGGAPADDAGATDSDTDSTTGDSSDSSTAPTTSGTTAWEEETESEPEQPVTVEWSELELRLVRGGDVLLRFPADGFQLGVVAALDDGSSYDPFFLAPDQWLTVTAAEDLGGSAAVDVRLSFGTDVRARLTVTEAAPGRFAASLVPEPGGPVLAYMRLRPVVDAGEGFYGLGEYFDAAEHRGRVRAMQLEYDPQIESQYNEAHVPVPFITGTRGWGLFVADPHAAVFDVAAAADDRVEATFGTGPDTAAGLAFHLYAANHPLDVTKHYYATTGAPKLPAPWALGPWIWRDENDDQAQVEDDIATIRALDLATSAIWIDRPYQSAVGVFDWNPTQFPDAQAMIAKIHDLGLRLALWHVPYVDDDPAAAAMRDEAEANDFFPPEVGLVTSNWGEPLDLTNPAAFEWWQDHIREYTDHGVDGFKLDYAEDITVGLGGARTVWQFADGSSERTMHKLYQLLYHRAYAELLPESGGFLLCRAGTYGDQQNVSVIWPGDLDANMAAHREKVDDDGESYVAVGGLPAALTASLSLGPSGFPFFASDTGGYRHAPPDRETFVRWFEYTALTPVMQVGTGSSDVPWEFTPDNGLDDESLAWYRQYARLHLRLFPYVWTFAQSLATGGRPLQRPLGLAYPELGAHPSDAYLLGNNLLVAPVVARGATTRKLSLPPGAWLDWWTGEVLQGDTDVTVDAPLGTLPLFLRVGGIVPMLRPSIDTLAETTAADVDSFVGDPGVLFARVAPGPLASKFDLYDGTALKQRLGKAALHLEVAPGAVFTSGVDVEVHALAPIAGVTVDDVALGKRDSATALDAAADGWIYTDDLGGTLRVKLGPGAHSVLATLAE
;
A
#
# COMPACT_ATOMS: atom_id res chain seq x y z
N MET A 1 38.41 29.17 12.26
CA MET A 1 37.60 30.41 12.17
C MET A 1 37.67 30.88 10.72
N PRO A 2 36.54 31.13 10.03
CA PRO A 2 35.42 31.93 10.54
C PRO A 2 34.02 31.29 10.47
N THR A 3 33.17 31.80 11.38
CA THR A 3 31.71 31.97 11.35
C THR A 3 30.77 30.75 11.21
N ARG A 4 30.50 30.15 12.38
CA ARG A 4 29.30 29.37 12.70
C ARG A 4 28.03 30.23 12.57
N ARG A 5 27.05 29.77 11.78
CA ARG A 5 25.66 30.24 11.82
C ARG A 5 24.86 29.18 12.59
N ALA A 6 24.41 29.53 13.78
CA ALA A 6 23.55 28.69 14.60
C ALA A 6 22.14 28.69 13.99
N LEU A 7 21.73 27.55 13.42
CA LEU A 7 20.33 27.23 13.19
C LEU A 7 19.81 26.62 14.48
N ARG A 8 18.86 27.31 15.12
CA ARG A 8 18.08 26.77 16.22
C ARG A 8 17.08 25.80 15.62
N THR A 9 17.32 24.51 15.76
CA THR A 9 16.31 23.47 15.62
C THR A 9 15.43 23.51 16.86
N SER A 10 14.13 23.71 16.66
CA SER A 10 13.11 23.52 17.69
C SER A 10 12.81 22.01 17.75
N PRO A 11 12.79 21.37 18.93
CA PRO A 11 12.29 20.01 19.03
C PRO A 11 10.76 20.06 18.92
N LEU A 12 10.20 19.40 17.91
CA LEU A 12 8.79 18.97 17.93
C LEU A 12 8.74 17.72 18.82
N PRO A 13 7.85 17.64 19.83
CA PRO A 13 7.83 16.52 20.75
C PRO A 13 7.10 15.33 20.12
N LEU A 14 7.59 14.12 20.42
CA LEU A 14 6.82 12.88 20.33
C LEU A 14 5.45 13.08 21.00
N LEU A 15 4.41 12.47 20.40
CA LEU A 15 3.02 12.52 20.83
C LEU A 15 2.87 12.33 22.35
N ALA A 16 2.39 13.38 23.03
CA ALA A 16 1.74 13.29 24.32
C ALA A 16 0.34 13.90 24.18
N LEU A 17 -0.69 13.05 24.08
CA LEU A 17 -2.08 13.49 24.23
C LEU A 17 -2.32 13.81 25.73
N ALA A 18 -2.42 15.10 26.08
CA ALA A 18 -2.96 15.53 27.36
C ALA A 18 -3.82 16.80 27.22
N VAL A 19 -5.00 16.71 27.85
CA VAL A 19 -6.11 17.67 27.92
C VAL A 19 -5.72 19.02 28.54
N ALA A 20 -6.15 20.14 27.94
CA ALA A 20 -6.33 21.41 28.67
C ALA A 20 -7.41 22.32 28.05
N CYS A 21 -8.39 22.69 28.88
CA CYS A 21 -9.48 23.63 28.60
C CYS A 21 -9.03 25.11 28.60
N GLY A 22 -9.66 25.90 27.73
CA GLY A 22 -10.20 27.23 28.06
C GLY A 22 -9.29 28.46 27.96
N GLY A 23 -9.65 29.39 27.06
CA GLY A 23 -9.19 30.77 27.09
C GLY A 23 -9.47 31.54 25.80
N ALA A 24 -10.60 32.25 25.76
CA ALA A 24 -10.96 33.17 24.67
C ALA A 24 -10.01 34.39 24.58
N PRO A 25 -9.92 35.06 23.41
CA PRO A 25 -9.57 36.47 23.38
C PRO A 25 -10.73 37.33 22.88
N ALA A 26 -10.91 38.47 23.55
CA ALA A 26 -11.75 39.57 23.14
C ALA A 26 -10.97 40.55 22.25
N ASP A 27 -11.72 41.18 21.34
CA ASP A 27 -11.60 42.51 20.70
C ASP A 27 -10.33 43.36 20.99
N ASP A 28 -9.75 43.96 19.93
CA ASP A 28 -9.94 45.41 19.73
C ASP A 28 -9.60 45.93 18.31
N ALA A 29 -10.48 46.84 17.90
CA ALA A 29 -10.45 47.96 16.94
C ALA A 29 -9.28 48.20 15.95
N GLY A 30 -9.65 48.37 14.68
CA GLY A 30 -10.01 49.71 14.14
C GLY A 30 -9.00 50.45 13.23
N ALA A 31 -9.44 50.74 11.99
CA ALA A 31 -9.25 51.98 11.19
C ALA A 31 -9.67 51.69 9.72
N THR A 32 -10.88 52.06 9.25
CA THR A 32 -11.29 53.34 8.63
C THR A 32 -10.47 53.78 7.40
N ASP A 33 -11.08 53.71 6.21
CA ASP A 33 -11.47 54.88 5.38
C ASP A 33 -12.21 54.39 4.11
N SER A 34 -13.49 54.74 3.95
CA SER A 34 -14.02 55.84 3.12
C SER A 34 -13.92 55.53 1.62
N ASP A 35 -14.99 55.24 0.89
CA ASP A 35 -16.07 56.12 0.44
C ASP A 35 -16.02 56.13 -1.09
N THR A 36 -17.06 55.64 -1.77
CA THR A 36 -17.98 56.50 -2.54
C THR A 36 -18.86 55.69 -3.48
N ASP A 37 -20.15 55.95 -3.27
CA ASP A 37 -21.37 55.72 -4.02
C ASP A 37 -21.28 56.14 -5.50
N SER A 38 -21.97 55.42 -6.40
CA SER A 38 -22.97 56.04 -7.30
C SER A 38 -23.69 55.03 -8.20
N THR A 39 -24.93 55.40 -8.46
CA THR A 39 -26.08 54.63 -8.90
C THR A 39 -26.49 54.97 -10.34
N THR A 40 -27.48 54.21 -10.86
CA THR A 40 -28.40 54.49 -11.99
C THR A 40 -27.84 54.32 -13.41
N GLY A 41 -28.55 53.90 -14.46
CA GLY A 41 -29.94 53.55 -14.76
C GLY A 41 -30.01 53.25 -16.28
N ASP A 42 -30.67 52.17 -16.70
CA ASP A 42 -31.97 52.14 -17.41
C ASP A 42 -31.95 52.19 -18.97
N SER A 43 -32.66 51.21 -19.53
CA SER A 43 -33.48 51.18 -20.76
C SER A 43 -32.93 50.91 -22.19
N SER A 44 -33.71 50.04 -22.85
CA SER A 44 -34.16 49.97 -24.27
C SER A 44 -33.37 49.17 -25.33
N ASP A 45 -33.88 47.95 -25.57
CA ASP A 45 -34.58 47.47 -26.78
C ASP A 45 -33.88 47.33 -28.17
N SER A 46 -33.96 46.09 -28.68
CA SER A 46 -34.28 45.67 -30.06
C SER A 46 -33.26 44.85 -30.89
N SER A 47 -33.67 43.58 -31.09
CA SER A 47 -33.69 42.81 -32.35
C SER A 47 -32.49 41.99 -32.87
N THR A 48 -32.81 40.69 -33.05
CA THR A 48 -32.42 39.74 -34.13
C THR A 48 -31.01 39.13 -34.19
N ALA A 49 -30.90 37.86 -33.77
CA ALA A 49 -30.62 36.66 -34.60
C ALA A 49 -29.90 35.57 -33.77
N PRO A 50 -30.12 34.26 -34.05
CA PRO A 50 -29.81 33.17 -33.13
C PRO A 50 -28.37 32.68 -33.31
N THR A 51 -27.61 32.59 -32.22
CA THR A 51 -26.40 31.77 -32.16
C THR A 51 -26.69 30.55 -31.30
N THR A 52 -26.81 29.42 -31.98
CA THR A 52 -26.72 28.07 -31.44
C THR A 52 -25.37 27.89 -30.74
N SER A 53 -25.34 27.96 -29.41
CA SER A 53 -24.29 27.33 -28.60
C SER A 53 -24.78 25.95 -28.21
N GLY A 54 -24.39 24.95 -28.99
CA GLY A 54 -24.54 23.55 -28.62
C GLY A 54 -23.51 23.22 -27.54
N THR A 55 -23.86 23.46 -26.28
CA THR A 55 -23.23 22.79 -25.15
C THR A 55 -23.74 21.35 -25.18
N THR A 56 -22.95 20.44 -25.77
CA THR A 56 -23.23 19.01 -25.74
C THR A 56 -22.98 18.48 -24.33
N ALA A 57 -24.04 17.91 -23.77
CA ALA A 57 -24.10 17.25 -22.48
C ALA A 57 -23.03 16.15 -22.38
N TRP A 58 -21.95 16.47 -21.68
CA TRP A 58 -20.98 15.51 -21.12
C TRP A 58 -21.15 15.37 -19.60
N GLU A 59 -22.09 16.11 -19.01
CA GLU A 59 -22.45 16.04 -17.61
C GLU A 59 -23.53 14.97 -17.40
N GLU A 60 -23.07 13.72 -17.35
CA GLU A 60 -23.51 12.82 -16.28
C GLU A 60 -22.22 12.38 -15.62
N GLU A 61 -21.81 13.16 -14.60
CA GLU A 61 -20.90 12.66 -13.58
C GLU A 61 -21.44 11.29 -13.16
N THR A 62 -20.55 10.32 -12.97
CA THR A 62 -20.84 9.28 -11.97
C THR A 62 -21.01 10.02 -10.64
N GLU A 63 -22.19 10.58 -10.39
CA GLU A 63 -22.54 11.18 -9.11
C GLU A 63 -22.31 10.04 -8.11
N SER A 64 -21.22 10.15 -7.34
CA SER A 64 -21.09 9.37 -6.12
C SER A 64 -22.38 9.62 -5.35
N GLU A 65 -23.06 8.55 -4.92
CA GLU A 65 -24.25 8.71 -4.09
C GLU A 65 -23.96 9.75 -3.00
N PRO A 66 -24.85 10.73 -2.78
CA PRO A 66 -24.57 11.83 -1.87
C PRO A 66 -24.14 11.25 -0.52
N GLU A 67 -23.08 11.83 0.07
CA GLU A 67 -22.57 11.36 1.36
C GLU A 67 -23.73 11.34 2.36
N GLN A 68 -24.03 10.15 2.87
CA GLN A 68 -25.10 9.98 3.84
C GLN A 68 -24.60 10.52 5.19
N PRO A 69 -25.44 11.22 5.96
CA PRO A 69 -25.02 11.74 7.25
C PRO A 69 -24.64 10.57 8.16
N VAL A 70 -23.49 10.70 8.83
CA VAL A 70 -22.99 9.75 9.81
C VAL A 70 -23.09 10.39 11.19
N THR A 71 -23.66 9.68 12.16
CA THR A 71 -23.75 10.11 13.54
C THR A 71 -23.29 9.01 14.49
N VAL A 72 -22.85 9.42 15.68
CA VAL A 72 -22.70 8.53 16.82
C VAL A 72 -23.79 8.86 17.82
N GLU A 73 -24.54 7.84 18.24
CA GLU A 73 -25.68 7.97 19.14
C GLU A 73 -25.42 7.19 20.44
N TRP A 74 -25.86 7.74 21.56
CA TRP A 74 -25.81 7.07 22.87
C TRP A 74 -27.20 6.99 23.49
N SER A 75 -27.68 5.78 23.75
CA SER A 75 -28.96 5.54 24.44
C SER A 75 -28.99 4.15 25.06
N GLU A 76 -29.72 3.97 26.18
CA GLU A 76 -29.95 2.64 26.78
C GLU A 76 -28.67 1.82 27.05
N LEU A 77 -27.56 2.49 27.45
CA LEU A 77 -26.23 1.89 27.64
C LEU A 77 -25.61 1.31 26.35
N GLU A 78 -26.00 1.83 25.19
CA GLU A 78 -25.51 1.42 23.89
C GLU A 78 -24.99 2.61 23.08
N LEU A 79 -23.77 2.48 22.54
CA LEU A 79 -23.21 3.38 21.54
C LEU A 79 -23.56 2.83 20.15
N ARG A 80 -24.02 3.67 19.21
CA ARG A 80 -24.30 3.28 17.83
C ARG A 80 -23.58 4.19 16.86
N LEU A 81 -22.97 3.60 15.82
CA LEU A 81 -22.53 4.32 14.64
C LEU A 81 -23.60 4.16 13.56
N VAL A 82 -24.17 5.26 13.08
CA VAL A 82 -25.34 5.26 12.20
C VAL A 82 -25.02 6.06 10.93
N ARG A 83 -25.37 5.53 9.76
CA ARG A 83 -25.27 6.22 8.47
C ARG A 83 -26.63 6.19 7.77
N GLY A 84 -27.22 7.36 7.50
CA GLY A 84 -28.51 7.43 6.80
C GLY A 84 -29.68 6.68 7.48
N GLY A 85 -29.57 6.44 8.80
CA GLY A 85 -30.52 5.63 9.58
C GLY A 85 -30.15 4.15 9.71
N ASP A 86 -29.18 3.66 8.93
CA ASP A 86 -28.66 2.30 9.06
C ASP A 86 -27.62 2.25 10.18
N VAL A 87 -27.81 1.31 11.11
CA VAL A 87 -26.82 1.04 12.14
C VAL A 87 -25.69 0.21 11.54
N LEU A 88 -24.47 0.74 11.61
CA LEU A 88 -23.26 0.09 11.10
C LEU A 88 -22.55 -0.71 12.20
N LEU A 89 -22.41 -0.11 13.39
CA LEU A 89 -21.81 -0.74 14.57
C LEU A 89 -22.63 -0.44 15.82
N ARG A 90 -22.65 -1.37 16.77
CA ARG A 90 -23.27 -1.16 18.10
C ARG A 90 -22.35 -1.64 19.20
N PHE A 91 -22.13 -0.84 20.23
CA PHE A 91 -21.45 -1.25 21.46
C PHE A 91 -22.48 -1.29 22.58
N PRO A 92 -23.11 -2.46 22.83
CA PRO A 92 -24.05 -2.64 23.94
C PRO A 92 -23.33 -2.55 25.29
N ALA A 93 -24.04 -2.80 26.39
CA ALA A 93 -23.46 -2.74 27.74
C ALA A 93 -22.23 -3.66 27.96
N ASP A 94 -22.11 -4.76 27.21
CA ASP A 94 -20.93 -5.62 27.21
C ASP A 94 -19.93 -5.34 26.06
N GLY A 95 -20.17 -4.26 25.31
CA GLY A 95 -19.33 -3.75 24.22
C GLY A 95 -18.07 -3.02 24.69
N PHE A 96 -18.04 -2.57 25.94
CA PHE A 96 -16.86 -2.03 26.62
C PHE A 96 -16.59 -2.85 27.87
N GLN A 97 -15.36 -3.32 28.05
CA GLN A 97 -15.00 -4.13 29.21
C GLN A 97 -13.61 -3.82 29.75
N LEU A 98 -13.46 -4.01 31.06
CA LEU A 98 -12.21 -3.84 31.80
C LEU A 98 -11.83 -5.17 32.45
N GLY A 99 -10.59 -5.61 32.25
CA GLY A 99 -10.08 -6.87 32.78
C GLY A 99 -9.33 -6.67 34.10
N VAL A 100 -9.81 -7.34 35.13
CA VAL A 100 -9.26 -7.30 36.49
C VAL A 100 -8.21 -8.38 36.67
N VAL A 101 -7.12 -8.04 37.36
CA VAL A 101 -6.11 -8.99 37.85
C VAL A 101 -5.93 -8.83 39.36
N ALA A 102 -5.49 -9.88 40.04
CA ALA A 102 -5.22 -9.85 41.48
C ALA A 102 -4.16 -8.81 41.88
N ALA A 103 -3.10 -8.69 41.08
CA ALA A 103 -2.04 -7.70 41.20
C ALA A 103 -1.33 -7.53 39.85
N LEU A 104 -0.64 -6.41 39.64
CA LEU A 104 0.30 -6.30 38.52
C LEU A 104 1.49 -7.23 38.76
N ASP A 105 1.88 -7.96 37.74
CA ASP A 105 3.01 -8.88 37.72
C ASP A 105 4.00 -8.38 36.68
N ASP A 106 5.17 -7.98 37.15
CA ASP A 106 6.23 -7.49 36.27
C ASP A 106 6.78 -8.61 35.37
N GLY A 107 6.59 -9.89 35.68
CA GLY A 107 6.96 -11.00 34.80
C GLY A 107 5.98 -11.26 33.65
N SER A 108 4.79 -10.67 33.68
CA SER A 108 3.74 -10.90 32.68
C SER A 108 3.84 -9.93 31.52
N SER A 109 3.74 -10.45 30.29
CA SER A 109 3.70 -9.61 29.09
C SER A 109 2.34 -8.96 28.87
N TYR A 110 1.32 -9.43 29.59
CA TYR A 110 -0.09 -9.09 29.41
C TYR A 110 -0.63 -9.39 28.01
N ASP A 111 0.08 -10.16 27.20
CA ASP A 111 -0.37 -10.53 25.87
C ASP A 111 -1.72 -11.28 25.91
N PRO A 112 -2.80 -10.68 25.36
CA PRO A 112 -4.13 -11.26 25.40
C PRO A 112 -4.32 -12.45 24.45
N PHE A 113 -3.32 -12.78 23.62
CA PHE A 113 -3.35 -14.00 22.81
C PHE A 113 -3.21 -15.27 23.68
N PHE A 114 -2.38 -15.22 24.72
CA PHE A 114 -2.19 -16.34 25.66
C PHE A 114 -2.87 -16.15 27.01
N LEU A 115 -2.99 -14.92 27.47
CA LEU A 115 -3.42 -14.60 28.83
C LEU A 115 -4.82 -14.00 28.84
N ALA A 116 -5.54 -14.26 29.92
CA ALA A 116 -6.84 -13.65 30.19
C ALA A 116 -6.84 -13.03 31.59
N PRO A 117 -7.60 -11.94 31.82
CA PRO A 117 -7.80 -11.42 33.16
C PRO A 117 -8.55 -12.43 34.04
N ASP A 118 -8.43 -12.27 35.37
CA ASP A 118 -9.18 -13.06 36.34
C ASP A 118 -10.70 -12.86 36.19
N GLN A 119 -11.09 -11.64 35.81
CA GLN A 119 -12.49 -11.26 35.63
C GLN A 119 -12.64 -10.14 34.60
N TRP A 120 -13.61 -10.28 33.70
CA TRP A 120 -14.12 -9.18 32.87
C TRP A 120 -15.24 -8.44 33.59
N LEU A 121 -15.17 -7.11 33.62
CA LEU A 121 -16.25 -6.24 34.09
C LEU A 121 -16.98 -5.63 32.88
N THR A 122 -18.31 -5.60 32.92
CA THR A 122 -19.18 -4.98 31.90
C THR A 122 -19.88 -3.73 32.46
N VAL A 123 -20.33 -2.86 31.56
CA VAL A 123 -21.09 -1.67 31.94
C VAL A 123 -22.42 -2.09 32.59
N THR A 124 -22.74 -1.52 33.75
CA THR A 124 -24.00 -1.73 34.48
C THR A 124 -24.86 -0.48 34.56
N ALA A 125 -24.25 0.70 34.45
CA ALA A 125 -24.92 1.98 34.43
C ALA A 125 -24.04 3.02 33.73
N ALA A 126 -24.65 4.14 33.30
CA ALA A 126 -23.93 5.28 32.78
C ALA A 126 -24.55 6.58 33.31
N GLU A 127 -23.70 7.57 33.55
CA GLU A 127 -24.07 8.94 33.89
C GLU A 127 -23.63 9.84 32.74
N ASP A 128 -24.57 10.57 32.15
CA ASP A 128 -24.26 11.62 31.17
C ASP A 128 -23.55 12.78 31.88
N LEU A 129 -22.35 13.10 31.42
CA LEU A 129 -21.53 14.16 31.99
C LEU A 129 -21.83 15.53 31.35
N GLY A 130 -22.56 15.54 30.23
CA GLY A 130 -22.80 16.71 29.40
C GLY A 130 -21.52 17.23 28.74
N GLY A 131 -21.65 18.11 27.75
CA GLY A 131 -20.50 18.69 27.07
C GLY A 131 -20.79 19.00 25.60
N SER A 132 -19.73 19.37 24.86
CA SER A 132 -19.79 19.58 23.41
C SER A 132 -19.46 18.32 22.60
N ALA A 133 -19.02 17.24 23.26
CA ALA A 133 -18.77 15.96 22.61
C ALA A 133 -20.10 15.28 22.20
N ALA A 134 -20.05 14.44 21.17
CA ALA A 134 -21.21 13.67 20.73
C ALA A 134 -21.66 12.66 21.80
N VAL A 135 -20.68 12.10 22.53
CA VAL A 135 -20.90 11.26 23.71
C VAL A 135 -19.88 11.65 24.78
N ASP A 136 -20.33 11.92 26.00
CA ASP A 136 -19.47 12.13 27.16
C ASP A 136 -20.16 11.53 28.39
N VAL A 137 -19.80 10.29 28.70
CA VAL A 137 -20.48 9.51 29.73
C VAL A 137 -19.49 8.87 30.69
N ARG A 138 -19.88 8.82 31.96
CA ARG A 138 -19.20 8.00 32.96
C ARG A 138 -19.89 6.64 33.02
N LEU A 139 -19.20 5.61 32.57
CA LEU A 139 -19.62 4.22 32.64
C LEU A 139 -19.29 3.66 34.02
N SER A 140 -20.23 2.94 34.63
CA SER A 140 -20.03 2.17 35.86
C SER A 140 -19.94 0.68 35.52
N PHE A 141 -18.94 0.00 36.07
CA PHE A 141 -18.65 -1.42 35.84
C PHE A 141 -18.88 -2.24 37.12
N GLY A 142 -19.98 -1.95 37.83
CA GLY A 142 -20.25 -2.42 39.20
C GLY A 142 -20.25 -1.28 40.21
N THR A 143 -19.95 -1.59 41.49
CA THR A 143 -19.99 -0.61 42.58
C THR A 143 -18.78 0.31 42.63
N ASP A 144 -17.60 -0.22 42.31
CA ASP A 144 -16.32 0.42 42.65
C ASP A 144 -15.44 0.75 41.44
N VAL A 145 -15.89 0.44 40.22
CA VAL A 145 -15.13 0.66 38.98
C VAL A 145 -15.90 1.55 38.04
N ARG A 146 -15.24 2.59 37.53
CA ARG A 146 -15.81 3.56 36.62
C ARG A 146 -14.80 3.90 35.53
N ALA A 147 -15.29 4.29 34.36
CA ALA A 147 -14.48 4.85 33.30
C ALA A 147 -15.24 5.95 32.57
N ARG A 148 -14.53 6.94 32.04
CA ARG A 148 -15.10 7.96 31.16
C ARG A 148 -14.97 7.49 29.71
N LEU A 149 -16.10 7.44 29.00
CA LEU A 149 -16.16 7.28 27.54
C LEU A 149 -16.45 8.64 26.93
N THR A 150 -15.53 9.12 26.09
CA THR A 150 -15.75 10.34 25.28
C THR A 150 -15.70 9.97 23.81
N VAL A 151 -16.65 10.47 23.01
CA VAL A 151 -16.66 10.37 21.54
C VAL A 151 -16.93 11.74 20.93
N THR A 152 -16.04 12.19 20.07
CA THR A 152 -16.14 13.48 19.39
C THR A 152 -16.05 13.28 17.88
N GLU A 153 -16.93 13.93 17.12
CA GLU A 153 -16.82 14.00 15.67
C GLU A 153 -15.64 14.92 15.30
N ALA A 154 -14.59 14.34 14.75
CA ALA A 154 -13.40 15.07 14.30
C ALA A 154 -13.59 15.65 12.89
N ALA A 155 -14.39 14.98 12.05
CA ALA A 155 -14.85 15.39 10.73
C ALA A 155 -16.04 14.50 10.32
N PRO A 156 -16.81 14.84 9.28
CA PRO A 156 -17.88 13.97 8.77
C PRO A 156 -17.40 12.53 8.59
N GLY A 157 -18.10 11.58 9.20
CA GLY A 157 -17.76 10.15 9.14
C GLY A 157 -16.52 9.72 9.94
N ARG A 158 -15.88 10.62 10.71
CA ARG A 158 -14.66 10.35 11.50
C ARG A 158 -14.84 10.77 12.96
N PHE A 159 -14.83 9.80 13.86
CA PHE A 159 -15.03 10.02 15.29
C PHE A 159 -13.80 9.57 16.07
N ALA A 160 -13.29 10.44 16.93
CA ALA A 160 -12.24 10.11 17.89
C ALA A 160 -12.89 9.75 19.23
N ALA A 161 -12.46 8.65 19.83
CA ALA A 161 -13.01 8.13 21.07
C ALA A 161 -11.91 7.76 22.06
N SER A 162 -12.24 7.82 23.35
CA SER A 162 -11.37 7.37 24.43
C SER A 162 -12.19 6.72 25.54
N LEU A 163 -11.65 5.63 26.10
CA LEU A 163 -12.18 4.96 27.29
C LEU A 163 -11.11 5.02 28.38
N VAL A 164 -11.31 5.84 29.40
CA VAL A 164 -10.30 6.08 30.44
C VAL A 164 -10.84 5.65 31.81
N PRO A 165 -10.28 4.61 32.45
CA PRO A 165 -10.65 4.22 33.81
C PRO A 165 -10.44 5.36 34.81
N GLU A 166 -11.38 5.56 35.73
CA GLU A 166 -11.20 6.48 36.85
C GLU A 166 -10.32 5.83 37.93
N PRO A 167 -9.46 6.59 38.64
CA PRO A 167 -8.63 6.04 39.70
C PRO A 167 -9.43 5.37 40.83
N GLY A 168 -8.95 4.23 41.29
CA GLY A 168 -9.55 3.46 42.40
C GLY A 168 -10.11 2.11 41.94
N GLY A 169 -10.60 1.31 42.89
CA GLY A 169 -11.12 -0.03 42.61
C GLY A 169 -10.04 -1.13 42.57
N PRO A 170 -10.32 -2.27 41.93
CA PRO A 170 -9.38 -3.37 41.74
C PRO A 170 -8.31 -3.03 40.69
N VAL A 171 -7.26 -3.84 40.62
CA VAL A 171 -6.19 -3.66 39.62
C VAL A 171 -6.69 -4.09 38.25
N LEU A 172 -6.56 -3.20 37.27
CA LEU A 172 -6.90 -3.45 35.87
C LEU A 172 -5.61 -3.65 35.06
N ALA A 173 -5.66 -4.54 34.07
CA ALA A 173 -4.53 -4.82 33.17
C ALA A 173 -4.95 -5.03 31.69
N TYR A 174 -6.26 -5.06 31.41
CA TYR A 174 -6.78 -5.31 30.07
C TYR A 174 -7.97 -4.42 29.76
N MET A 175 -8.12 -4.07 28.48
CA MET A 175 -9.27 -3.33 27.95
C MET A 175 -9.80 -4.04 26.70
N ARG A 176 -11.11 -4.13 26.57
CA ARG A 176 -11.73 -4.85 25.44
C ARG A 176 -12.90 -4.06 24.83
N LEU A 177 -12.87 -3.93 23.51
CA LEU A 177 -13.95 -3.36 22.68
C LEU A 177 -14.63 -4.51 21.93
N ARG A 178 -15.96 -4.58 21.97
CA ARG A 178 -16.75 -5.69 21.39
C ARG A 178 -17.98 -5.20 20.64
N PRO A 179 -17.81 -4.48 19.52
CA PRO A 179 -18.95 -4.10 18.70
C PRO A 179 -19.74 -5.31 18.19
N VAL A 180 -21.06 -5.16 18.14
CA VAL A 180 -21.96 -5.99 17.35
C VAL A 180 -21.84 -5.58 15.89
N VAL A 181 -21.67 -6.59 15.05
CA VAL A 181 -21.46 -6.50 13.60
C VAL A 181 -22.56 -7.26 12.86
N ASP A 182 -22.71 -7.02 11.56
CA ASP A 182 -23.73 -7.70 10.77
C ASP A 182 -23.28 -9.11 10.36
N ALA A 183 -24.15 -10.12 10.55
CA ALA A 183 -23.82 -11.51 10.26
C ALA A 183 -23.62 -11.82 8.76
N GLY A 184 -23.82 -10.86 7.85
CA GLY A 184 -23.58 -11.01 6.41
C GLY A 184 -22.37 -10.26 5.85
N GLU A 185 -21.67 -9.44 6.66
CA GLU A 185 -20.56 -8.63 6.17
C GLU A 185 -19.19 -9.34 6.20
N GLY A 186 -18.27 -8.96 5.32
CA GLY A 186 -16.88 -9.40 5.36
C GLY A 186 -15.99 -8.35 6.03
N PHE A 187 -14.85 -8.80 6.56
CA PHE A 187 -13.92 -7.93 7.28
C PHE A 187 -12.52 -7.95 6.68
N TYR A 188 -11.91 -6.78 6.57
CA TYR A 188 -10.57 -6.57 6.01
C TYR A 188 -9.76 -5.62 6.91
N GLY A 189 -8.45 -5.51 6.66
CA GLY A 189 -7.54 -4.69 7.43
C GLY A 189 -6.60 -5.56 8.24
N LEU A 190 -6.38 -5.20 9.50
CA LEU A 190 -5.60 -5.92 10.51
C LEU A 190 -4.09 -6.09 10.24
N GLY A 191 -3.61 -5.73 9.05
CA GLY A 191 -2.21 -5.85 8.67
C GLY A 191 -1.99 -6.78 7.49
N GLU A 192 -0.83 -7.42 7.49
CA GLU A 192 -0.45 -8.45 6.52
C GLU A 192 -0.76 -9.86 7.04
N TYR A 193 -1.46 -10.67 6.23
CA TYR A 193 -1.78 -12.07 6.51
C TYR A 193 -1.74 -12.94 5.25
N PHE A 194 -1.42 -14.21 5.43
CA PHE A 194 -1.03 -15.14 4.36
C PHE A 194 -2.07 -16.21 4.04
N ASP A 195 -3.02 -16.44 4.95
CA ASP A 195 -4.06 -17.48 4.87
C ASP A 195 -5.37 -16.97 4.25
N ALA A 196 -5.74 -15.71 4.47
CA ALA A 196 -6.81 -15.03 3.78
C ALA A 196 -6.77 -13.51 3.95
N ALA A 197 -7.24 -12.79 2.93
CA ALA A 197 -7.42 -11.34 2.96
C ALA A 197 -8.68 -10.92 3.77
N GLU A 198 -9.69 -11.78 3.84
CA GLU A 198 -10.90 -11.58 4.63
C GLU A 198 -10.76 -12.28 6.00
N HIS A 199 -11.21 -11.65 7.08
CA HIS A 199 -10.88 -12.07 8.45
C HIS A 199 -12.00 -12.73 9.25
N ARG A 200 -13.24 -12.79 8.78
CA ARG A 200 -14.33 -13.46 9.49
C ARG A 200 -13.96 -14.90 9.86
N GLY A 201 -14.32 -15.28 11.07
CA GLY A 201 -14.01 -16.59 11.64
C GLY A 201 -12.57 -16.76 12.11
N ARG A 202 -11.78 -15.67 12.18
CA ARG A 202 -10.34 -15.74 12.52
C ARG A 202 -10.01 -14.96 13.79
N VAL A 203 -8.96 -15.42 14.44
CA VAL A 203 -8.32 -14.73 15.56
C VAL A 203 -6.96 -14.23 15.09
N ARG A 204 -6.69 -12.94 15.27
CA ARG A 204 -5.49 -12.27 14.76
C ARG A 204 -4.72 -11.63 15.91
N ALA A 205 -3.51 -12.13 16.18
CA ALA A 205 -2.56 -11.46 17.06
C ALA A 205 -2.02 -10.21 16.37
N MET A 206 -1.88 -9.11 17.12
CA MET A 206 -1.37 -7.82 16.64
C MET A 206 0.13 -7.65 16.96
N GLN A 207 0.84 -8.77 16.95
CA GLN A 207 2.27 -8.90 17.20
C GLN A 207 2.73 -10.25 16.66
N LEU A 208 4.05 -10.42 16.51
CA LEU A 208 4.64 -11.72 16.23
C LEU A 208 4.43 -12.68 17.39
N GLU A 209 4.08 -13.91 17.03
CA GLU A 209 3.89 -15.01 17.96
C GLU A 209 4.68 -16.22 17.55
N TYR A 210 5.31 -16.87 18.53
CA TYR A 210 5.95 -18.16 18.33
C TYR A 210 4.92 -19.21 17.89
N ASP A 211 5.17 -19.85 16.75
CA ASP A 211 4.34 -20.92 16.21
C ASP A 211 5.22 -22.04 15.63
N PRO A 212 5.49 -23.11 16.41
CA PRO A 212 6.38 -24.19 15.98
C PRO A 212 5.76 -25.07 14.89
N GLN A 213 4.52 -24.81 14.47
CA GLN A 213 3.85 -25.58 13.42
C GLN A 213 4.25 -25.13 12.03
N ILE A 214 4.81 -23.93 11.88
CA ILE A 214 5.33 -23.39 10.62
C ILE A 214 6.84 -23.52 10.64
N GLU A 215 7.46 -23.74 9.47
CA GLU A 215 8.91 -23.86 9.35
C GLU A 215 9.68 -22.65 9.89
N SER A 216 9.15 -21.43 9.70
CA SER A 216 9.72 -20.19 10.24
C SER A 216 9.63 -20.08 11.76
N GLN A 217 8.81 -20.90 12.42
CA GLN A 217 8.59 -20.95 13.86
C GLN A 217 7.86 -19.72 14.45
N TYR A 218 7.20 -18.92 13.62
CA TYR A 218 6.34 -17.82 14.06
C TYR A 218 5.17 -17.59 13.10
N ASN A 219 4.20 -16.77 13.51
CA ASN A 219 2.93 -16.54 12.80
C ASN A 219 3.00 -15.58 11.59
N GLU A 220 4.19 -15.15 11.19
CA GLU A 220 4.47 -14.19 10.10
C GLU A 220 3.80 -12.80 10.24
N ALA A 221 3.28 -12.43 11.41
CA ALA A 221 2.63 -11.13 11.61
C ALA A 221 3.63 -9.95 11.69
N HIS A 222 4.32 -9.65 10.58
CA HIS A 222 5.34 -8.61 10.46
C HIS A 222 4.77 -7.19 10.43
N VAL A 223 3.56 -7.02 9.88
CA VAL A 223 2.89 -5.71 9.77
C VAL A 223 1.54 -5.68 10.47
N PRO A 224 1.45 -5.88 11.80
CA PRO A 224 0.17 -5.86 12.51
C PRO A 224 -0.37 -4.44 12.65
N VAL A 225 -1.60 -4.22 12.18
CA VAL A 225 -2.27 -2.91 12.23
C VAL A 225 -3.63 -3.07 12.93
N PRO A 226 -3.87 -2.48 14.10
CA PRO A 226 -5.14 -2.61 14.84
C PRO A 226 -6.30 -1.79 14.22
N PHE A 227 -6.48 -1.87 12.89
CA PHE A 227 -7.51 -1.24 12.10
C PHE A 227 -8.29 -2.30 11.31
N ILE A 228 -9.60 -2.39 11.53
CA ILE A 228 -10.49 -3.30 10.81
C ILE A 228 -11.60 -2.51 10.11
N THR A 229 -11.99 -2.93 8.91
CA THR A 229 -13.09 -2.37 8.12
C THR A 229 -14.08 -3.44 7.71
N GLY A 230 -15.38 -3.13 7.79
CA GLY A 230 -16.47 -3.98 7.32
C GLY A 230 -16.95 -3.61 5.92
N THR A 231 -17.46 -4.57 5.15
CA THR A 231 -18.00 -4.32 3.80
C THR A 231 -19.22 -3.40 3.76
N ARG A 232 -19.85 -3.13 4.91
CA ARG A 232 -20.92 -2.14 5.06
C ARG A 232 -20.41 -0.69 5.12
N GLY A 233 -19.10 -0.47 5.11
CA GLY A 233 -18.48 0.86 5.06
C GLY A 233 -18.29 1.51 6.43
N TRP A 234 -17.89 0.73 7.43
CA TRP A 234 -17.44 1.22 8.74
C TRP A 234 -16.01 0.77 9.02
N GLY A 235 -15.31 1.50 9.89
CA GLY A 235 -13.98 1.13 10.40
C GLY A 235 -13.83 1.31 11.91
N LEU A 236 -13.04 0.44 12.55
CA LEU A 236 -12.59 0.55 13.94
C LEU A 236 -11.06 0.52 13.95
N PHE A 237 -10.43 1.60 14.42
CA PHE A 237 -8.99 1.65 14.63
C PHE A 237 -8.69 1.91 16.10
N VAL A 238 -7.80 1.13 16.72
CA VAL A 238 -7.38 1.32 18.11
C VAL A 238 -5.92 1.77 18.13
N ALA A 239 -5.69 3.01 18.57
CA ALA A 239 -4.38 3.65 18.53
C ALA A 239 -3.58 3.29 19.80
N ASP A 240 -3.17 2.03 19.91
CA ASP A 240 -2.47 1.52 21.08
C ASP A 240 -1.33 0.55 20.68
N PRO A 241 -0.10 0.76 21.16
CA PRO A 241 1.06 -0.04 20.80
C PRO A 241 1.22 -1.34 21.62
N HIS A 242 0.36 -1.61 22.61
CA HIS A 242 0.47 -2.84 23.38
C HIS A 242 0.08 -4.07 22.58
N ALA A 243 0.44 -5.25 23.11
CA ALA A 243 -0.01 -6.54 22.60
C ALA A 243 -1.54 -6.61 22.57
N ALA A 244 -2.07 -7.10 21.46
CA ALA A 244 -3.50 -7.15 21.23
C ALA A 244 -3.92 -8.34 20.41
N VAL A 245 -5.19 -8.70 20.52
CA VAL A 245 -5.81 -9.75 19.71
C VAL A 245 -7.17 -9.30 19.21
N PHE A 246 -7.43 -9.58 17.94
CA PHE A 246 -8.73 -9.40 17.31
C PHE A 246 -9.39 -10.76 17.08
N ASP A 247 -10.50 -11.03 17.78
CA ASP A 247 -11.42 -12.11 17.43
C ASP A 247 -12.45 -11.55 16.45
N VAL A 248 -12.39 -11.97 15.19
CA VAL A 248 -13.21 -11.43 14.12
C VAL A 248 -14.32 -12.41 13.80
N ALA A 249 -15.43 -12.30 14.53
CA ALA A 249 -16.59 -13.16 14.40
C ALA A 249 -16.27 -14.67 14.48
N ALA A 250 -15.24 -15.04 15.26
CA ALA A 250 -14.81 -16.42 15.42
C ALA A 250 -15.51 -17.08 16.61
N ALA A 251 -15.51 -16.43 17.77
CA ALA A 251 -16.21 -16.94 18.96
C ALA A 251 -17.73 -16.69 18.92
N ALA A 252 -18.14 -15.56 18.33
CA ALA A 252 -19.55 -15.21 18.12
C ALA A 252 -19.70 -14.55 16.74
N ASP A 253 -20.62 -15.05 15.93
CA ASP A 253 -20.80 -14.65 14.51
C ASP A 253 -21.22 -13.19 14.33
N ASP A 254 -21.70 -12.54 15.38
CA ASP A 254 -22.15 -11.16 15.42
C ASP A 254 -21.23 -10.24 16.26
N ARG A 255 -19.97 -10.63 16.50
CA ARG A 255 -18.99 -9.82 17.27
C ARG A 255 -17.66 -9.69 16.55
N VAL A 256 -17.10 -8.49 16.62
CA VAL A 256 -15.64 -8.29 16.50
C VAL A 256 -15.15 -7.90 17.89
N GLU A 257 -14.13 -8.58 18.43
CA GLU A 257 -13.56 -8.27 19.73
C GLU A 257 -12.11 -7.83 19.58
N ALA A 258 -11.80 -6.61 20.02
CA ALA A 258 -10.44 -6.09 20.08
C ALA A 258 -10.00 -6.02 21.55
N THR A 259 -9.06 -6.86 21.94
CA THR A 259 -8.57 -6.98 23.33
C THR A 259 -7.12 -6.51 23.41
N PHE A 260 -6.83 -5.62 24.36
CA PHE A 260 -5.51 -5.02 24.57
C PHE A 260 -5.00 -5.33 25.98
N GLY A 261 -3.77 -5.82 26.04
CA GLY A 261 -3.02 -6.08 27.27
C GLY A 261 -2.23 -4.87 27.74
N THR A 262 -2.90 -3.86 28.28
CA THR A 262 -2.26 -2.59 28.67
C THR A 262 -1.49 -2.65 30.00
N GLY A 263 -1.65 -3.71 30.78
CA GLY A 263 -0.83 -3.98 31.97
C GLY A 263 -0.76 -2.80 32.95
N PRO A 264 0.44 -2.31 33.31
CA PRO A 264 0.57 -1.15 34.20
C PRO A 264 0.01 0.15 33.61
N ASP A 265 -0.12 0.24 32.29
CA ASP A 265 -0.52 1.45 31.57
C ASP A 265 -2.04 1.54 31.37
N THR A 266 -2.83 0.59 31.88
CA THR A 266 -4.31 0.61 31.78
C THR A 266 -4.94 1.91 32.29
N ALA A 267 -4.31 2.59 33.24
CA ALA A 267 -4.79 3.88 33.76
C ALA A 267 -4.77 5.02 32.71
N ALA A 268 -3.94 4.91 31.67
CA ALA A 268 -3.93 5.85 30.54
C ALA A 268 -5.20 5.73 29.67
N GLY A 269 -5.86 4.57 29.72
CA GLY A 269 -7.05 4.26 28.93
C GLY A 269 -6.72 3.84 27.50
N LEU A 270 -7.78 3.63 26.72
CA LEU A 270 -7.69 3.18 25.33
C LEU A 270 -8.20 4.29 24.40
N ALA A 271 -7.38 4.71 23.44
CA ALA A 271 -7.78 5.60 22.35
C ALA A 271 -8.22 4.79 21.13
N PHE A 272 -9.38 5.08 20.57
CA PHE A 272 -9.89 4.41 19.38
C PHE A 272 -10.69 5.35 18.50
N HIS A 273 -10.90 4.94 17.26
CA HIS A 273 -11.56 5.73 16.24
C HIS A 273 -12.63 4.90 15.56
N LEU A 274 -13.77 5.55 15.29
CA LEU A 274 -14.86 4.99 14.50
C LEU A 274 -14.94 5.76 13.19
N TYR A 275 -15.00 5.03 12.09
CA TYR A 275 -15.07 5.58 10.74
C TYR A 275 -16.33 5.08 10.05
N ALA A 276 -16.92 5.89 9.17
CA ALA A 276 -17.89 5.43 8.20
C ALA A 276 -17.83 6.24 6.90
N ALA A 277 -17.99 5.53 5.79
CA ALA A 277 -18.08 6.11 4.45
C ALA A 277 -19.17 5.38 3.65
N ASN A 278 -19.73 5.99 2.60
CA ASN A 278 -20.76 5.35 1.78
C ASN A 278 -20.27 4.03 1.15
N HIS A 279 -19.04 4.04 0.63
CA HIS A 279 -18.40 2.87 0.04
C HIS A 279 -17.28 2.35 0.95
N PRO A 280 -17.15 1.02 1.16
CA PRO A 280 -16.16 0.47 2.11
C PRO A 280 -14.70 0.79 1.75
N LEU A 281 -14.33 0.84 0.47
CA LEU A 281 -12.99 1.30 0.05
C LEU A 281 -12.65 2.74 0.49
N ASP A 282 -13.64 3.58 0.79
CA ASP A 282 -13.42 4.97 1.20
C ASP A 282 -13.16 5.10 2.71
N VAL A 283 -13.31 4.04 3.50
CA VAL A 283 -13.07 4.07 4.96
C VAL A 283 -11.60 4.42 5.26
N THR A 284 -10.66 3.90 4.48
CA THR A 284 -9.21 4.11 4.67
C THR A 284 -8.81 5.59 4.55
N LYS A 285 -9.59 6.44 3.85
CA LYS A 285 -9.34 7.90 3.82
C LYS A 285 -9.43 8.53 5.21
N HIS A 286 -10.34 8.04 6.05
CA HIS A 286 -10.50 8.50 7.42
C HIS A 286 -9.36 7.99 8.32
N TYR A 287 -8.89 6.77 8.08
CA TYR A 287 -7.69 6.22 8.74
C TYR A 287 -6.46 7.08 8.45
N TYR A 288 -6.16 7.37 7.18
CA TYR A 288 -5.01 8.22 6.81
C TYR A 288 -5.09 9.63 7.37
N ALA A 289 -6.28 10.22 7.48
CA ALA A 289 -6.43 11.52 8.11
C ALA A 289 -6.17 11.51 9.62
N THR A 290 -6.19 10.33 10.26
CA THR A 290 -5.84 10.13 11.67
C THR A 290 -4.36 9.77 11.85
N THR A 291 -3.85 8.85 11.04
CA THR A 291 -2.51 8.24 11.21
C THR A 291 -1.44 8.80 10.28
N GLY A 292 -1.82 9.70 9.37
CA GLY A 292 -0.96 10.21 8.31
C GLY A 292 -1.15 9.48 6.99
N ALA A 293 -1.15 10.23 5.89
CA ALA A 293 -1.23 9.65 4.55
C ALA A 293 0.09 8.93 4.18
N PRO A 294 0.02 7.88 3.35
CA PRO A 294 1.22 7.22 2.83
C PRO A 294 2.13 8.22 2.12
N LYS A 295 3.40 8.28 2.50
CA LYS A 295 4.43 9.04 1.78
C LYS A 295 4.78 8.26 0.52
N LEU A 296 4.71 8.93 -0.63
CA LEU A 296 4.92 8.28 -1.92
C LEU A 296 6.42 7.97 -2.12
N PRO A 297 6.76 6.80 -2.66
CA PRO A 297 8.11 6.53 -3.11
C PRO A 297 8.46 7.40 -4.32
N ALA A 298 9.75 7.49 -4.63
CA ALA A 298 10.17 8.15 -5.86
C ALA A 298 9.50 7.51 -7.09
N PRO A 299 9.14 8.28 -8.14
CA PRO A 299 8.48 7.72 -9.32
C PRO A 299 9.20 6.51 -9.93
N TRP A 300 10.55 6.54 -9.94
CA TRP A 300 11.36 5.47 -10.50
C TRP A 300 11.22 4.13 -9.76
N ALA A 301 10.80 4.14 -8.50
CA ALA A 301 10.61 2.94 -7.70
C ALA A 301 9.38 2.11 -8.10
N LEU A 302 8.47 2.68 -8.90
CA LEU A 302 7.34 1.96 -9.50
C LEU A 302 7.70 1.31 -10.86
N GLY A 303 8.96 1.34 -11.27
CA GLY A 303 9.45 0.50 -12.35
C GLY A 303 9.89 -0.88 -11.83
N PRO A 304 10.18 -1.85 -12.72
CA PRO A 304 10.72 -3.13 -12.30
C PRO A 304 12.11 -3.01 -11.65
N TRP A 305 12.33 -3.84 -10.64
CA TRP A 305 13.59 -4.00 -9.93
C TRP A 305 14.21 -5.38 -10.15
N ILE A 306 15.54 -5.44 -10.16
CA ILE A 306 16.32 -6.69 -10.13
C ILE A 306 17.20 -6.73 -8.89
N TRP A 307 17.35 -7.92 -8.30
CA TRP A 307 18.31 -8.16 -7.23
C TRP A 307 18.80 -9.61 -7.22
N ARG A 308 19.85 -9.83 -6.42
CA ARG A 308 20.37 -11.15 -6.04
C ARG A 308 20.54 -11.19 -4.53
N ASP A 309 20.30 -12.35 -3.90
CA ASP A 309 20.54 -12.51 -2.46
C ASP A 309 22.00 -12.30 -2.12
N GLU A 310 22.92 -12.84 -2.92
CA GLU A 310 24.35 -12.58 -2.80
C GLU A 310 24.95 -12.25 -4.16
N ASN A 311 25.64 -11.11 -4.25
CA ASN A 311 26.47 -10.78 -5.41
C ASN A 311 27.91 -11.28 -5.21
N ASP A 312 28.52 -11.80 -6.28
CA ASP A 312 29.92 -12.24 -6.24
C ASP A 312 30.86 -11.05 -5.97
N ASP A 313 30.75 -10.00 -6.80
CA ASP A 313 31.57 -8.80 -6.76
C ASP A 313 30.99 -7.66 -7.63
N GLN A 314 31.69 -6.53 -7.67
CA GLN A 314 31.37 -5.38 -8.53
C GLN A 314 31.26 -5.74 -10.02
N ALA A 315 32.04 -6.70 -10.52
CA ALA A 315 32.02 -7.04 -11.94
C ALA A 315 30.70 -7.75 -12.32
N GLN A 316 30.15 -8.57 -11.42
CA GLN A 316 28.83 -9.18 -11.63
C GLN A 316 27.72 -8.12 -11.69
N VAL A 317 27.73 -7.14 -10.78
CA VAL A 317 26.75 -6.04 -10.81
C VAL A 317 26.84 -5.26 -12.13
N GLU A 318 28.06 -4.96 -12.60
CA GLU A 318 28.28 -4.27 -13.87
C GLU A 318 27.85 -5.10 -15.09
N ASP A 319 27.97 -6.43 -15.03
CA ASP A 319 27.49 -7.35 -16.07
C ASP A 319 25.96 -7.43 -16.10
N ASP A 320 25.31 -7.49 -14.93
CA ASP A 320 23.86 -7.53 -14.78
C ASP A 320 23.21 -6.27 -15.40
N ILE A 321 23.71 -5.07 -15.08
CA ILE A 321 23.17 -3.82 -15.64
C ILE A 321 23.37 -3.71 -17.16
N ALA A 322 24.48 -4.23 -17.68
CA ALA A 322 24.72 -4.27 -19.12
C ALA A 322 23.80 -5.27 -19.81
N THR A 323 23.58 -6.43 -19.19
CA THR A 323 22.72 -7.51 -19.69
C THR A 323 21.25 -7.09 -19.72
N ILE A 324 20.76 -6.40 -18.68
CA ILE A 324 19.41 -5.80 -18.65
C ILE A 324 19.15 -4.97 -19.90
N ARG A 325 20.09 -4.09 -20.27
CA ARG A 325 19.95 -3.22 -21.45
C ARG A 325 20.15 -4.00 -22.76
N ALA A 326 21.13 -4.89 -22.83
CA ALA A 326 21.38 -5.70 -24.02
C ALA A 326 20.20 -6.63 -24.39
N LEU A 327 19.47 -7.11 -23.38
CA LEU A 327 18.31 -7.98 -23.54
C LEU A 327 16.99 -7.22 -23.62
N ASP A 328 17.00 -5.89 -23.67
CA ASP A 328 15.82 -5.04 -23.80
C ASP A 328 14.80 -5.28 -22.65
N LEU A 329 15.31 -5.33 -21.41
CA LEU A 329 14.52 -5.57 -20.20
C LEU A 329 14.19 -4.24 -19.52
N ALA A 330 12.93 -3.83 -19.61
CA ALA A 330 12.40 -2.65 -18.93
C ALA A 330 12.63 -2.75 -17.41
N THR A 331 13.53 -1.91 -16.87
CA THR A 331 14.02 -1.97 -15.48
C THR A 331 14.45 -0.57 -15.06
N SER A 332 14.02 -0.13 -13.87
CA SER A 332 14.32 1.21 -13.35
C SER A 332 15.29 1.24 -12.17
N ALA A 333 15.50 0.11 -11.51
CA ALA A 333 16.38 0.05 -10.36
C ALA A 333 16.91 -1.36 -10.08
N ILE A 334 17.95 -1.42 -9.28
CA ILE A 334 18.51 -2.63 -8.70
C ILE A 334 18.77 -2.41 -7.21
N TRP A 335 18.90 -3.48 -6.45
CA TRP A 335 19.55 -3.40 -5.15
C TRP A 335 20.61 -4.47 -4.99
N ILE A 336 21.59 -4.16 -4.15
CA ILE A 336 22.61 -5.10 -3.71
C ILE A 336 22.23 -5.52 -2.29
N ASP A 337 21.96 -6.82 -2.14
CA ASP A 337 21.71 -7.43 -0.85
C ASP A 337 23.06 -7.83 -0.19
N ARG A 338 23.03 -8.50 0.96
CA ARG A 338 24.25 -8.91 1.66
C ARG A 338 25.02 -10.02 0.90
N PRO A 339 26.34 -10.19 1.08
CA PRO A 339 27.26 -9.25 1.68
C PRO A 339 27.81 -8.26 0.63
N TYR A 340 27.76 -6.97 0.96
CA TYR A 340 28.57 -5.93 0.29
C TYR A 340 29.47 -5.16 1.27
N GLN A 341 29.15 -5.23 2.57
CA GLN A 341 29.90 -4.66 3.68
C GLN A 341 30.99 -5.63 4.16
N SER A 342 32.01 -5.13 4.86
CA SER A 342 33.02 -6.00 5.49
C SER A 342 32.44 -6.87 6.63
N ALA A 343 31.39 -6.40 7.28
CA ALA A 343 30.52 -7.14 8.21
C ALA A 343 29.17 -6.41 8.32
N VAL A 344 28.14 -7.09 8.82
CA VAL A 344 26.82 -6.46 8.98
C VAL A 344 26.87 -5.33 10.01
N GLY A 345 26.21 -4.22 9.70
CA GLY A 345 26.24 -3.03 10.55
C GLY A 345 27.55 -2.25 10.47
N VAL A 346 28.42 -2.54 9.50
CA VAL A 346 29.59 -1.72 9.15
C VAL A 346 29.29 -0.96 7.87
N PHE A 347 29.30 0.37 7.94
CA PHE A 347 28.88 1.26 6.83
C PHE A 347 29.99 1.47 5.80
N ASP A 348 30.55 0.38 5.29
CA ASP A 348 31.59 0.38 4.27
C ASP A 348 31.20 -0.39 3.01
N TRP A 349 32.13 -0.42 2.04
CA TRP A 349 32.10 -1.33 0.91
C TRP A 349 33.32 -2.24 1.04
N ASN A 350 33.13 -3.56 1.07
CA ASN A 350 34.24 -4.49 1.16
C ASN A 350 35.18 -4.28 -0.03
N PRO A 351 36.41 -3.78 0.16
CA PRO A 351 37.27 -3.35 -0.94
C PRO A 351 37.79 -4.52 -1.79
N THR A 352 37.60 -5.76 -1.33
CA THR A 352 37.95 -6.97 -2.10
C THR A 352 36.86 -7.32 -3.11
N GLN A 353 35.59 -7.12 -2.77
CA GLN A 353 34.43 -7.39 -3.64
C GLN A 353 34.04 -6.15 -4.46
N PHE A 354 34.08 -4.97 -3.84
CA PHE A 354 33.66 -3.69 -4.41
C PHE A 354 34.81 -2.67 -4.39
N PRO A 355 35.85 -2.86 -5.22
CA PRO A 355 37.06 -2.03 -5.19
C PRO A 355 36.83 -0.57 -5.62
N ASP A 356 35.77 -0.28 -6.39
CA ASP A 356 35.39 1.07 -6.82
C ASP A 356 33.85 1.19 -6.92
N ALA A 357 33.18 1.11 -5.76
CA ALA A 357 31.73 1.20 -5.65
C ALA A 357 31.17 2.52 -6.23
N GLN A 358 31.90 3.63 -6.09
CA GLN A 358 31.45 4.92 -6.63
C GLN A 358 31.38 4.91 -8.16
N ALA A 359 32.37 4.31 -8.84
CA ALA A 359 32.31 4.14 -10.29
C ALA A 359 31.21 3.17 -10.73
N MET A 360 30.95 2.11 -9.95
CA MET A 360 29.84 1.18 -10.19
C MET A 360 28.49 1.89 -10.11
N ILE A 361 28.25 2.67 -9.05
CA ILE A 361 27.03 3.48 -8.87
C ILE A 361 26.84 4.45 -10.04
N ALA A 362 27.90 5.13 -10.47
CA ALA A 362 27.83 6.02 -11.61
C ALA A 362 27.41 5.29 -12.91
N LYS A 363 27.90 4.07 -13.16
CA LYS A 363 27.48 3.26 -14.32
C LYS A 363 26.02 2.82 -14.23
N ILE A 364 25.56 2.44 -13.03
CA ILE A 364 24.15 2.10 -12.77
C ILE A 364 23.27 3.29 -13.16
N HIS A 365 23.60 4.49 -12.67
CA HIS A 365 22.87 5.72 -12.98
C HIS A 365 22.95 6.12 -14.46
N ASP A 366 24.12 5.98 -15.10
CA ASP A 366 24.32 6.30 -16.52
C ASP A 366 23.40 5.48 -17.44
N LEU A 367 23.10 4.23 -17.05
CA LEU A 367 22.19 3.33 -17.76
C LEU A 367 20.72 3.49 -17.33
N GLY A 368 20.39 4.52 -16.56
CA GLY A 368 19.02 4.78 -16.11
C GLY A 368 18.50 3.76 -15.12
N LEU A 369 19.36 3.27 -14.22
CA LEU A 369 18.98 2.46 -13.07
C LEU A 369 19.27 3.25 -11.79
N ARG A 370 18.50 3.00 -10.73
CA ARG A 370 18.80 3.48 -9.36
C ARG A 370 19.28 2.33 -8.48
N LEU A 371 20.00 2.66 -7.41
CA LEU A 371 20.56 1.66 -6.50
C LEU A 371 19.96 1.79 -5.10
N ALA A 372 19.54 0.67 -4.52
CA ALA A 372 19.30 0.55 -3.09
C ALA A 372 20.21 -0.51 -2.44
N LEU A 373 20.33 -0.47 -1.11
CA LEU A 373 21.15 -1.41 -0.33
C LEU A 373 20.36 -2.09 0.79
N TRP A 374 20.64 -3.37 1.04
CA TRP A 374 20.12 -4.08 2.21
C TRP A 374 20.78 -3.59 3.50
N HIS A 375 19.96 -3.41 4.54
CA HIS A 375 20.35 -2.94 5.86
C HIS A 375 19.50 -3.61 6.95
N VAL A 376 20.12 -3.69 8.14
CA VAL A 376 19.48 -4.10 9.39
C VAL A 376 19.83 -3.14 10.51
N PRO A 377 19.06 -3.08 11.60
CA PRO A 377 19.33 -2.17 12.71
C PRO A 377 20.33 -2.73 13.76
N TYR A 378 21.22 -3.64 13.35
CA TYR A 378 22.15 -4.35 14.22
C TYR A 378 23.61 -3.97 13.94
N VAL A 379 24.48 -4.17 14.93
CA VAL A 379 25.94 -4.17 14.76
C VAL A 379 26.44 -5.57 15.07
N ASP A 380 27.04 -6.23 14.06
CA ASP A 380 27.50 -7.62 14.14
C ASP A 380 28.63 -7.82 15.16
N ASP A 381 28.75 -9.04 15.68
CA ASP A 381 29.82 -9.48 16.56
C ASP A 381 31.09 -9.91 15.77
N ASP A 382 31.06 -9.84 14.43
CA ASP A 382 32.23 -10.10 13.58
C ASP A 382 33.42 -9.16 13.92
N PRO A 383 34.68 -9.65 13.91
CA PRO A 383 35.86 -8.82 14.13
C PRO A 383 35.99 -7.58 13.24
N ALA A 384 35.41 -7.59 12.03
CA ALA A 384 35.39 -6.43 11.14
C ALA A 384 34.46 -5.31 11.65
N ALA A 385 33.45 -5.63 12.45
CA ALA A 385 32.55 -4.67 13.10
C ALA A 385 33.05 -4.14 14.45
N ALA A 386 34.15 -4.70 14.99
CA ALA A 386 34.64 -4.41 16.33
C ALA A 386 34.83 -2.91 16.63
N ALA A 387 35.32 -2.12 15.68
CA ALA A 387 35.51 -0.68 15.89
C ALA A 387 34.18 0.07 16.07
N MET A 388 33.17 -0.29 15.27
CA MET A 388 31.84 0.30 15.33
C MET A 388 31.11 -0.12 16.61
N ARG A 389 31.25 -1.38 16.99
CA ARG A 389 30.73 -1.95 18.25
C ARG A 389 31.37 -1.28 19.47
N ASP A 390 32.70 -1.15 19.50
CA ASP A 390 33.44 -0.48 20.58
C ASP A 390 33.00 0.98 20.75
N GLU A 391 32.74 1.69 19.66
CA GLU A 391 32.23 3.07 19.70
C GLU A 391 30.79 3.14 20.23
N ALA A 392 29.91 2.26 19.77
CA ALA A 392 28.52 2.18 20.23
C ALA A 392 28.45 1.82 21.73
N GLU A 393 29.26 0.86 22.20
CA GLU A 393 29.37 0.51 23.62
C GLU A 393 29.93 1.67 24.46
N ALA A 394 30.97 2.37 23.98
CA ALA A 394 31.58 3.47 24.71
C ALA A 394 30.65 4.69 24.88
N ASN A 395 29.58 4.79 24.09
CA ASN A 395 28.61 5.88 24.12
C ASN A 395 27.21 5.43 24.60
N ASP A 396 27.06 4.21 25.12
CA ASP A 396 25.80 3.66 25.61
C ASP A 396 24.69 3.70 24.54
N PHE A 397 25.01 3.27 23.31
CA PHE A 397 24.07 3.27 22.17
C PHE A 397 23.25 1.99 22.03
N PHE A 398 23.54 0.93 22.78
CA PHE A 398 22.70 -0.27 22.86
C PHE A 398 21.65 -0.14 23.98
N PRO A 399 20.53 -0.89 23.90
CA PRO A 399 19.53 -0.89 24.96
C PRO A 399 20.14 -1.25 26.32
N PRO A 400 19.84 -0.49 27.41
CA PRO A 400 20.32 -0.79 28.76
C PRO A 400 20.04 -2.21 29.26
N GLU A 401 18.94 -2.83 28.79
CA GLU A 401 18.63 -4.23 29.02
C GLU A 401 18.12 -4.84 27.71
N VAL A 402 18.77 -5.92 27.28
CA VAL A 402 18.46 -6.66 26.05
C VAL A 402 17.74 -7.95 26.43
N GLY A 403 16.57 -8.17 25.82
CA GLY A 403 15.76 -9.35 26.04
C GLY A 403 16.18 -10.53 25.16
N LEU A 404 15.20 -11.29 24.68
CA LEU A 404 15.45 -12.37 23.73
C LEU A 404 15.79 -11.77 22.36
N VAL A 405 17.03 -11.95 21.93
CA VAL A 405 17.46 -11.63 20.56
C VAL A 405 17.17 -12.84 19.67
N THR A 406 16.37 -12.64 18.64
CA THR A 406 16.03 -13.67 17.63
C THR A 406 16.84 -13.54 16.33
N SER A 407 17.55 -12.43 16.16
CA SER A 407 18.46 -12.18 15.06
C SER A 407 19.84 -12.81 15.29
N ASN A 408 20.53 -13.19 14.21
CA ASN A 408 21.91 -13.67 14.24
C ASN A 408 22.95 -12.56 14.01
N TRP A 409 22.52 -11.30 13.88
CA TRP A 409 23.35 -10.16 13.48
C TRP A 409 23.81 -9.28 14.66
N GLY A 410 23.64 -9.74 15.90
CA GLY A 410 24.03 -8.99 17.10
C GLY A 410 22.89 -8.19 17.73
N GLU A 411 23.26 -7.24 18.59
CA GLU A 411 22.31 -6.42 19.36
C GLU A 411 21.75 -5.25 18.51
N PRO A 412 20.45 -4.91 18.65
CA PRO A 412 19.89 -3.74 17.99
C PRO A 412 20.42 -2.45 18.61
N LEU A 413 20.58 -1.41 17.80
CA LEU A 413 20.87 -0.07 18.31
C LEU A 413 19.64 0.50 19.06
N ASP A 414 19.84 1.21 20.17
CA ASP A 414 18.77 1.92 20.85
C ASP A 414 18.42 3.23 20.13
N LEU A 415 17.51 3.15 19.16
CA LEU A 415 17.03 4.31 18.40
C LEU A 415 16.14 5.27 19.21
N THR A 416 15.83 4.97 20.47
CA THR A 416 15.20 5.93 21.40
C THR A 416 16.22 6.92 21.96
N ASN A 417 17.51 6.54 21.99
CA ASN A 417 18.60 7.43 22.34
C ASN A 417 18.87 8.41 21.18
N PRO A 418 18.62 9.73 21.36
CA PRO A 418 18.78 10.68 20.27
C PRO A 418 20.20 10.76 19.72
N ALA A 419 21.22 10.49 20.54
CA ALA A 419 22.61 10.47 20.10
C ALA A 419 22.93 9.23 19.25
N ALA A 420 22.38 8.07 19.60
CA ALA A 420 22.50 6.86 18.80
C ALA A 420 21.77 7.00 17.45
N PHE A 421 20.57 7.59 17.47
CA PHE A 421 19.80 7.90 16.26
C PHE A 421 20.58 8.82 15.30
N GLU A 422 21.13 9.92 15.80
CA GLU A 422 21.94 10.86 14.99
C GLU A 422 23.22 10.21 14.47
N TRP A 423 23.92 9.43 15.31
CA TRP A 423 25.12 8.69 14.92
C TRP A 423 24.85 7.67 13.82
N TRP A 424 23.74 6.93 13.90
CA TRP A 424 23.33 6.00 12.85
C TRP A 424 23.02 6.74 11.54
N GLN A 425 22.33 7.88 11.62
CA GLN A 425 22.07 8.73 10.46
C GLN A 425 23.34 9.28 9.82
N ASP A 426 24.36 9.59 10.61
CA ASP A 426 25.64 10.06 10.09
C ASP A 426 26.31 9.02 9.19
N HIS A 427 26.26 7.74 9.57
CA HIS A 427 26.78 6.64 8.76
C HIS A 427 25.93 6.37 7.51
N ILE A 428 24.59 6.36 7.63
CA ILE A 428 23.69 6.21 6.48
C ILE A 428 23.96 7.31 5.44
N ARG A 429 24.26 8.53 5.91
CA ARG A 429 24.51 9.68 5.03
C ARG A 429 25.69 9.44 4.09
N GLU A 430 26.71 8.70 4.52
CA GLU A 430 27.86 8.36 3.69
C GLU A 430 27.44 7.58 2.43
N TYR A 431 26.48 6.65 2.56
CA TYR A 431 25.94 5.92 1.40
C TYR A 431 25.10 6.83 0.49
N THR A 432 24.23 7.66 1.06
CA THR A 432 23.42 8.58 0.25
C THR A 432 24.28 9.62 -0.48
N ASP A 433 25.37 10.10 0.15
CA ASP A 433 26.33 11.02 -0.47
C ASP A 433 27.12 10.36 -1.62
N HIS A 434 27.27 9.03 -1.60
CA HIS A 434 27.85 8.24 -2.69
C HIS A 434 26.87 7.93 -3.83
N GLY A 435 25.60 8.29 -3.71
CA GLY A 435 24.58 8.10 -4.75
C GLY A 435 23.70 6.86 -4.57
N VAL A 436 23.61 6.30 -3.36
CA VAL A 436 22.59 5.31 -3.02
C VAL A 436 21.22 6.01 -2.89
N ASP A 437 20.21 5.49 -3.58
CA ASP A 437 18.90 6.12 -3.77
C ASP A 437 17.80 5.56 -2.85
N GLY A 438 18.09 4.49 -2.11
CA GLY A 438 17.13 3.83 -1.23
C GLY A 438 17.73 2.67 -0.44
N PHE A 439 16.90 2.01 0.37
CA PHE A 439 17.32 0.93 1.25
C PHE A 439 16.27 -0.19 1.35
N LYS A 440 16.72 -1.44 1.43
CA LYS A 440 15.92 -2.59 1.89
C LYS A 440 16.17 -2.75 3.37
N LEU A 441 15.18 -2.39 4.18
CA LEU A 441 15.21 -2.39 5.63
C LEU A 441 14.61 -3.69 6.15
N ASP A 442 15.51 -4.63 6.42
CA ASP A 442 15.16 -5.96 6.93
C ASP A 442 15.10 -5.94 8.47
N TYR A 443 14.35 -6.88 9.05
CA TYR A 443 14.11 -7.01 10.50
C TYR A 443 13.41 -5.79 11.14
N ALA A 444 13.73 -5.53 12.42
CA ALA A 444 13.09 -4.65 13.41
C ALA A 444 11.99 -5.28 14.29
N GLU A 445 11.55 -6.50 14.00
CA GLU A 445 10.55 -7.25 14.77
C GLU A 445 11.12 -8.14 15.90
N ASP A 446 12.45 -8.18 16.09
CA ASP A 446 13.11 -9.03 17.11
C ASP A 446 12.80 -8.62 18.56
N ILE A 447 12.35 -7.38 18.76
CA ILE A 447 11.83 -6.94 20.05
C ILE A 447 10.45 -7.57 20.21
N THR A 448 10.43 -8.76 20.79
CA THR A 448 9.20 -9.52 21.04
C THR A 448 8.59 -9.17 22.40
N VAL A 449 7.26 -9.20 22.49
CA VAL A 449 6.51 -8.98 23.73
C VAL A 449 6.86 -10.03 24.80
N GLY A 450 7.15 -11.25 24.37
CA GLY A 450 7.44 -12.38 25.24
C GLY A 450 7.20 -13.73 24.58
N LEU A 451 7.28 -14.80 25.38
CA LEU A 451 6.98 -16.17 24.97
C LEU A 451 5.88 -16.76 25.85
N GLY A 452 4.73 -17.09 25.25
CA GLY A 452 3.61 -17.73 25.96
C GLY A 452 3.07 -16.91 27.15
N GLY A 453 3.11 -15.58 27.05
CA GLY A 453 2.67 -14.65 28.09
C GLY A 453 3.73 -14.24 29.12
N ALA A 454 4.92 -14.85 29.09
CA ALA A 454 6.06 -14.43 29.92
C ALA A 454 6.93 -13.42 29.16
N ARG A 455 7.34 -12.33 29.82
CA ARG A 455 8.15 -11.29 29.18
C ARG A 455 9.55 -11.76 28.84
N THR A 456 10.08 -11.20 27.77
CA THR A 456 11.50 -11.11 27.44
C THR A 456 11.90 -9.67 27.74
N VAL A 457 12.57 -9.39 28.86
CA VAL A 457 12.68 -8.00 29.36
C VAL A 457 13.61 -7.18 28.48
N TRP A 458 13.11 -6.06 27.97
CA TRP A 458 13.91 -5.02 27.32
C TRP A 458 13.76 -3.69 28.07
N GLN A 459 14.80 -2.86 28.07
CA GLN A 459 14.74 -1.47 28.53
C GLN A 459 15.47 -0.58 27.54
N PHE A 460 14.84 0.55 27.18
CA PHE A 460 15.40 1.55 26.27
C PHE A 460 15.70 2.87 27.00
N ALA A 461 16.50 3.74 26.39
CA ALA A 461 16.98 4.99 26.98
C ALA A 461 15.87 5.98 27.35
N ASP A 462 14.72 5.93 26.67
CA ASP A 462 13.53 6.74 26.99
C ASP A 462 12.65 6.16 28.11
N GLY A 463 12.99 4.97 28.61
CA GLY A 463 12.26 4.26 29.66
C GLY A 463 11.16 3.32 29.14
N SER A 464 10.97 3.21 27.83
CA SER A 464 10.07 2.22 27.23
C SER A 464 10.63 0.79 27.36
N SER A 465 9.75 -0.19 27.13
CA SER A 465 10.07 -1.62 27.19
C SER A 465 9.45 -2.36 26.00
N GLU A 466 9.71 -3.66 25.89
CA GLU A 466 9.16 -4.53 24.85
C GLU A 466 7.62 -4.52 24.77
N ARG A 467 6.93 -4.15 25.85
CA ARG A 467 5.45 -4.05 25.89
C ARG A 467 4.90 -3.08 24.86
N THR A 468 5.68 -2.08 24.45
CA THR A 468 5.33 -1.14 23.38
C THR A 468 6.35 -1.13 22.25
N MET A 469 7.63 -1.38 22.55
CA MET A 469 8.72 -1.30 21.57
C MET A 469 8.69 -2.40 20.52
N HIS A 470 7.96 -3.50 20.74
CA HIS A 470 7.69 -4.49 19.70
C HIS A 470 6.95 -3.90 18.47
N LYS A 471 6.29 -2.74 18.63
CA LYS A 471 5.68 -1.97 17.55
C LYS A 471 6.37 -0.65 17.27
N LEU A 472 6.90 0.02 18.30
CA LEU A 472 7.44 1.37 18.15
C LEU A 472 8.88 1.40 17.62
N TYR A 473 9.64 0.32 17.76
CA TYR A 473 11.02 0.27 17.30
C TYR A 473 11.16 0.41 15.76
N GLN A 474 10.37 -0.35 15.02
CA GLN A 474 10.28 -0.27 13.55
C GLN A 474 9.95 1.14 13.05
N LEU A 475 9.08 1.91 13.73
CA LEU A 475 8.82 3.31 13.39
C LEU A 475 10.08 4.17 13.49
N LEU A 476 10.90 3.95 14.52
CA LEU A 476 12.16 4.67 14.70
C LEU A 476 13.18 4.24 13.65
N TYR A 477 13.29 2.94 13.38
CA TYR A 477 14.18 2.38 12.38
C TYR A 477 13.89 2.95 10.98
N HIS A 478 12.65 2.84 10.51
CA HIS A 478 12.28 3.37 9.21
C HIS A 478 12.44 4.89 9.13
N ARG A 479 12.09 5.62 10.21
CA ARG A 479 12.28 7.08 10.27
C ARG A 479 13.74 7.48 10.12
N ALA A 480 14.68 6.74 10.72
CA ALA A 480 16.11 7.05 10.64
C ALA A 480 16.59 7.15 9.18
N TYR A 481 16.11 6.28 8.30
CA TYR A 481 16.43 6.32 6.86
C TYR A 481 15.53 7.29 6.09
N ALA A 482 14.22 7.30 6.37
CA ALA A 482 13.24 8.11 5.64
C ALA A 482 13.51 9.62 5.71
N GLU A 483 14.10 10.10 6.82
CA GLU A 483 14.50 11.50 7.02
C GLU A 483 15.73 11.92 6.21
N LEU A 484 16.52 10.96 5.71
CA LEU A 484 17.69 11.21 4.87
C LEU A 484 17.38 11.15 3.38
N LEU A 485 16.25 10.56 3.01
CA LEU A 485 15.82 10.48 1.61
C LEU A 485 15.24 11.82 1.12
N PRO A 486 15.40 12.17 -0.17
CA PRO A 486 14.87 13.42 -0.74
C PRO A 486 13.36 13.60 -0.57
N GLU A 487 12.90 14.85 -0.43
CA GLU A 487 11.46 15.16 -0.37
C GLU A 487 10.70 14.74 -1.65
N SER A 488 11.37 14.75 -2.81
CA SER A 488 10.82 14.25 -4.08
C SER A 488 10.63 12.73 -4.11
N GLY A 489 10.96 12.05 -3.01
CA GLY A 489 10.88 10.60 -2.81
C GLY A 489 12.24 9.93 -2.91
N GLY A 490 12.45 8.93 -2.05
CA GLY A 490 13.42 7.85 -2.22
C GLY A 490 12.69 6.51 -2.23
N PHE A 491 13.36 5.43 -1.85
CA PHE A 491 12.74 4.12 -1.74
C PHE A 491 13.13 3.43 -0.43
N LEU A 492 12.15 2.97 0.33
CA LEU A 492 12.36 2.01 1.42
C LEU A 492 11.52 0.77 1.14
N LEU A 493 12.18 -0.39 1.10
CA LEU A 493 11.51 -1.68 1.15
C LEU A 493 11.63 -2.23 2.57
N CYS A 494 10.53 -2.37 3.29
CA CYS A 494 10.51 -2.80 4.68
C CYS A 494 9.84 -4.18 4.82
N ARG A 495 10.35 -5.03 5.72
CA ARG A 495 9.65 -6.28 6.12
C ARG A 495 8.57 -6.01 7.14
N ALA A 496 8.93 -5.34 8.22
CA ALA A 496 8.06 -5.03 9.34
C ALA A 496 7.37 -3.67 9.17
N GLY A 497 6.30 -3.45 9.93
CA GLY A 497 5.69 -2.14 10.07
C GLY A 497 4.53 -2.08 11.06
N THR A 498 4.10 -0.88 11.42
CA THR A 498 2.82 -0.67 12.14
C THR A 498 2.13 0.62 11.72
N TYR A 499 0.97 0.91 12.31
CA TYR A 499 0.25 2.14 12.05
C TYR A 499 1.17 3.36 12.22
N GLY A 500 1.20 4.24 11.22
CA GLY A 500 2.10 5.40 11.17
C GLY A 500 3.31 5.18 10.26
N ASP A 501 3.78 3.95 10.05
CA ASP A 501 4.93 3.68 9.19
C ASP A 501 4.68 4.03 7.72
N GLN A 502 3.43 4.04 7.27
CA GLN A 502 3.11 4.46 5.91
C GLN A 502 3.64 5.89 5.59
N GLN A 503 3.92 6.72 6.61
CA GLN A 503 4.52 8.05 6.44
C GLN A 503 6.03 8.02 6.11
N ASN A 504 6.71 6.89 6.27
CA ASN A 504 8.16 6.74 6.11
C ASN A 504 8.60 6.30 4.70
N VAL A 505 7.74 6.34 3.67
CA VAL A 505 8.03 5.82 2.31
C VAL A 505 8.05 4.28 2.26
N SER A 506 7.30 3.61 3.14
CA SER A 506 7.37 2.16 3.27
C SER A 506 6.64 1.43 2.14
N VAL A 507 7.41 0.77 1.28
CA VAL A 507 6.94 -0.37 0.48
C VAL A 507 7.11 -1.62 1.32
N ILE A 508 6.06 -2.40 1.51
CA ILE A 508 6.13 -3.62 2.32
C ILE A 508 6.39 -4.83 1.43
N TRP A 509 7.29 -5.69 1.88
CA TRP A 509 7.52 -7.01 1.32
C TRP A 509 7.20 -8.09 2.39
N PRO A 510 6.56 -9.20 2.00
CA PRO A 510 5.97 -10.19 2.91
C PRO A 510 6.95 -11.07 3.71
N GLY A 511 8.25 -10.81 3.65
CA GLY A 511 9.25 -11.72 4.19
C GLY A 511 9.56 -12.90 3.24
N ASP A 512 10.35 -13.85 3.74
CA ASP A 512 10.97 -14.89 2.92
C ASP A 512 9.98 -16.01 2.54
N LEU A 513 9.15 -15.80 1.53
CA LEU A 513 8.17 -16.80 1.09
C LEU A 513 8.84 -18.02 0.42
N ASP A 514 8.13 -19.15 0.40
CA ASP A 514 8.59 -20.36 -0.26
C ASP A 514 8.60 -20.18 -1.78
N ALA A 515 9.67 -20.64 -2.46
CA ALA A 515 9.86 -20.60 -3.91
C ALA A 515 9.00 -21.65 -4.64
N ASN A 516 7.72 -21.75 -4.29
CA ASN A 516 6.79 -22.74 -4.80
C ASN A 516 5.34 -22.20 -4.88
N MET A 517 4.39 -23.11 -5.10
CA MET A 517 2.95 -22.82 -5.23
C MET A 517 2.14 -23.24 -3.99
N ALA A 518 2.79 -23.47 -2.85
CA ALA A 518 2.14 -23.93 -1.64
C ALA A 518 1.31 -22.79 -1.00
N ALA A 519 0.16 -23.15 -0.42
CA ALA A 519 -0.58 -22.24 0.44
C ALA A 519 0.12 -22.09 1.81
N HIS A 520 -0.18 -21.00 2.52
CA HIS A 520 0.29 -20.82 3.90
C HIS A 520 -0.17 -21.99 4.79
N ARG A 521 0.76 -22.55 5.58
CA ARG A 521 0.57 -23.76 6.42
C ARG A 521 0.23 -25.04 5.65
N GLU A 522 0.43 -25.07 4.34
CA GLU A 522 0.35 -26.32 3.59
C GLU A 522 1.50 -27.24 3.98
N LYS A 523 1.22 -28.53 4.18
CA LYS A 523 2.29 -29.51 4.36
C LYS A 523 2.89 -29.83 2.99
N VAL A 524 4.18 -29.57 2.84
CA VAL A 524 4.94 -29.87 1.62
C VAL A 524 5.85 -31.06 1.87
N ASP A 525 5.90 -31.97 0.91
CA ASP A 525 6.86 -33.08 0.86
C ASP A 525 7.73 -32.85 -0.39
N ASP A 526 8.99 -32.48 -0.20
CA ASP A 526 9.93 -32.15 -1.28
C ASP A 526 11.27 -32.86 -1.08
N ASP A 527 11.73 -33.56 -2.11
CA ASP A 527 12.98 -34.36 -2.13
C ASP A 527 13.28 -35.23 -0.88
N GLY A 528 12.23 -35.68 -0.18
CA GLY A 528 12.34 -36.54 1.00
C GLY A 528 12.40 -35.78 2.34
N GLU A 529 12.32 -34.46 2.31
CA GLU A 529 12.07 -33.60 3.47
C GLU A 529 10.59 -33.20 3.51
N SER A 530 10.04 -33.08 4.72
CA SER A 530 8.66 -32.63 4.94
C SER A 530 8.67 -31.41 5.84
N TYR A 531 8.03 -30.35 5.40
CA TYR A 531 7.87 -29.12 6.19
C TYR A 531 6.44 -28.59 6.09
N VAL A 532 6.11 -27.61 6.92
CA VAL A 532 4.86 -26.86 6.84
C VAL A 532 5.21 -25.49 6.32
N ALA A 533 4.75 -25.21 5.10
CA ALA A 533 5.09 -24.05 4.32
C ALA A 533 4.74 -22.74 5.04
N VAL A 534 5.63 -21.77 4.91
CA VAL A 534 5.32 -20.35 5.14
C VAL A 534 4.30 -19.91 4.08
N GLY A 535 4.35 -20.49 2.89
CA GLY A 535 3.50 -20.24 1.73
C GLY A 535 4.28 -19.59 0.60
N GLY A 536 3.91 -19.89 -0.64
CA GLY A 536 4.54 -19.35 -1.85
C GLY A 536 3.66 -18.31 -2.54
N LEU A 537 3.53 -18.39 -3.87
CA LEU A 537 2.74 -17.44 -4.68
C LEU A 537 1.32 -17.18 -4.13
N PRO A 538 0.52 -18.19 -3.72
CA PRO A 538 -0.81 -17.92 -3.15
C PRO A 538 -0.78 -17.05 -1.89
N ALA A 539 0.26 -17.23 -1.05
CA ALA A 539 0.43 -16.47 0.18
C ALA A 539 0.85 -15.03 -0.11
N ALA A 540 1.76 -14.80 -1.06
CA ALA A 540 2.14 -13.45 -1.52
C ALA A 540 0.93 -12.64 -2.01
N LEU A 541 0.09 -13.29 -2.82
CA LEU A 541 -1.13 -12.69 -3.34
C LEU A 541 -2.09 -12.31 -2.21
N THR A 542 -2.28 -13.21 -1.24
CA THR A 542 -3.13 -13.00 -0.07
C THR A 542 -2.62 -11.85 0.80
N ALA A 543 -1.31 -11.82 1.08
CA ALA A 543 -0.63 -10.77 1.82
C ALA A 543 -0.90 -9.39 1.20
N SER A 544 -0.70 -9.25 -0.12
CA SER A 544 -0.97 -7.99 -0.84
C SER A 544 -2.40 -7.47 -0.68
N LEU A 545 -3.38 -8.38 -0.63
CA LEU A 545 -4.80 -8.05 -0.52
C LEU A 545 -5.25 -7.75 0.91
N SER A 546 -4.55 -8.29 1.91
CA SER A 546 -4.76 -7.92 3.32
C SER A 546 -4.13 -6.55 3.65
N LEU A 547 -2.95 -6.28 3.08
CA LEU A 547 -2.12 -5.13 3.42
C LEU A 547 -2.70 -3.79 2.93
N GLY A 548 -3.20 -3.73 1.69
CA GLY A 548 -3.77 -2.50 1.11
C GLY A 548 -4.87 -1.86 1.97
N PRO A 549 -5.93 -2.61 2.34
CA PRO A 549 -6.97 -2.14 3.25
C PRO A 549 -6.48 -1.76 4.65
N SER A 550 -5.31 -2.25 5.06
CA SER A 550 -4.66 -1.95 6.35
C SER A 550 -3.91 -0.61 6.37
N GLY A 551 -3.85 0.09 5.23
CA GLY A 551 -3.23 1.41 5.12
C GLY A 551 -1.81 1.41 4.53
N PHE A 552 -1.37 0.28 3.98
CA PHE A 552 -0.09 0.13 3.29
C PHE A 552 -0.34 -0.18 1.82
N PRO A 553 -0.36 0.85 0.95
CA PRO A 553 -0.85 0.71 -0.41
C PRO A 553 0.23 0.25 -1.41
N PHE A 554 1.49 0.19 -0.99
CA PHE A 554 2.63 -0.22 -1.80
C PHE A 554 3.14 -1.59 -1.33
N PHE A 555 2.87 -2.62 -2.13
CA PHE A 555 3.27 -3.98 -1.88
C PHE A 555 4.29 -4.44 -2.93
N ALA A 556 5.30 -5.16 -2.46
CA ALA A 556 6.30 -5.86 -3.24
C ALA A 556 6.32 -7.33 -2.84
N SER A 557 6.86 -8.20 -3.70
CA SER A 557 7.07 -9.62 -3.42
C SER A 557 8.38 -10.06 -4.04
N ASP A 558 9.10 -10.97 -3.38
CA ASP A 558 10.23 -11.65 -4.00
C ASP A 558 9.71 -12.52 -5.13
N THR A 559 9.79 -12.02 -6.36
CA THR A 559 9.24 -12.73 -7.52
C THR A 559 10.07 -13.96 -7.79
N GLY A 560 9.53 -15.12 -7.40
CA GLY A 560 10.22 -16.41 -7.45
C GLY A 560 10.45 -17.04 -6.07
N GLY A 561 10.21 -16.30 -4.98
CA GLY A 561 10.37 -16.77 -3.60
C GLY A 561 11.81 -16.87 -3.13
N TYR A 562 11.97 -17.05 -1.83
CA TYR A 562 13.25 -17.02 -1.13
C TYR A 562 13.61 -18.39 -0.53
N ARG A 563 12.71 -18.96 0.27
CA ARG A 563 12.91 -20.27 0.91
C ARG A 563 12.76 -21.38 -0.13
N HIS A 564 13.58 -22.43 -0.01
CA HIS A 564 13.57 -23.57 -0.95
C HIS A 564 13.78 -23.17 -2.42
N ALA A 565 14.48 -22.06 -2.68
CA ALA A 565 14.87 -21.64 -4.02
C ALA A 565 15.97 -22.55 -4.60
N PRO A 566 16.10 -22.68 -5.95
CA PRO A 566 15.37 -21.94 -6.99
C PRO A 566 13.94 -22.43 -7.21
N PRO A 567 13.02 -21.54 -7.65
CA PRO A 567 11.71 -21.96 -8.12
C PRO A 567 11.80 -22.73 -9.43
N ASP A 568 10.84 -23.61 -9.68
CA ASP A 568 10.64 -24.16 -11.02
C ASP A 568 10.09 -23.11 -12.01
N ARG A 569 10.22 -23.41 -13.31
CA ARG A 569 9.75 -22.56 -14.42
C ARG A 569 8.29 -22.11 -14.28
N GLU A 570 7.38 -23.00 -13.87
CA GLU A 570 5.96 -22.62 -13.74
C GLU A 570 5.78 -21.59 -12.63
N THR A 571 6.41 -21.84 -11.49
CA THR A 571 6.36 -20.98 -10.31
C THR A 571 6.91 -19.59 -10.65
N PHE A 572 8.12 -19.52 -11.21
CA PHE A 572 8.74 -18.24 -11.57
C PHE A 572 7.89 -17.43 -12.56
N VAL A 573 7.37 -18.09 -13.61
CA VAL A 573 6.55 -17.41 -14.63
C VAL A 573 5.23 -16.90 -14.07
N ARG A 574 4.49 -17.72 -13.31
CA ARG A 574 3.24 -17.28 -12.68
C ARG A 574 3.46 -16.18 -11.64
N TRP A 575 4.61 -16.16 -10.99
CA TRP A 575 4.93 -15.12 -10.02
C TRP A 575 5.17 -13.77 -10.69
N PHE A 576 5.96 -13.72 -11.78
CA PHE A 576 6.16 -12.44 -12.48
C PHE A 576 4.92 -11.99 -13.26
N GLU A 577 4.08 -12.92 -13.71
CA GLU A 577 2.75 -12.61 -14.25
C GLU A 577 1.96 -11.80 -13.20
N TYR A 578 1.95 -12.27 -11.95
CA TYR A 578 1.30 -11.59 -10.84
C TYR A 578 1.95 -10.23 -10.49
N THR A 579 3.27 -10.20 -10.23
CA THR A 579 3.94 -8.97 -9.72
C THR A 579 4.03 -7.87 -10.78
N ALA A 580 3.91 -8.17 -12.07
CA ALA A 580 3.75 -7.14 -13.08
C ALA A 580 2.48 -6.29 -12.91
N LEU A 581 1.47 -6.80 -12.19
CA LEU A 581 0.20 -6.14 -11.92
C LEU A 581 0.04 -5.74 -10.43
N THR A 582 1.14 -5.63 -9.68
CA THR A 582 1.21 -5.03 -8.34
C THR A 582 1.81 -3.61 -8.40
N PRO A 583 1.75 -2.81 -7.31
CA PRO A 583 2.35 -1.47 -7.26
C PRO A 583 3.86 -1.45 -7.44
N VAL A 584 4.57 -2.45 -6.92
CA VAL A 584 6.02 -2.60 -7.02
C VAL A 584 6.35 -4.01 -7.50
N MET A 585 7.13 -4.11 -8.57
CA MET A 585 7.64 -5.36 -9.13
C MET A 585 9.12 -5.48 -8.84
N GLN A 586 9.50 -6.47 -8.03
CA GLN A 586 10.89 -6.75 -7.71
C GLN A 586 11.20 -8.24 -7.89
N VAL A 587 12.31 -8.53 -8.57
CA VAL A 587 12.57 -9.84 -9.16
C VAL A 587 13.97 -10.32 -8.81
N GLY A 588 14.01 -11.48 -8.17
CA GLY A 588 15.18 -12.12 -7.61
C GLY A 588 14.73 -13.26 -6.68
N THR A 589 15.63 -14.19 -6.39
CA THR A 589 15.35 -15.39 -5.58
C THR A 589 16.40 -15.58 -4.49
N GLY A 590 16.09 -16.39 -3.48
CA GLY A 590 17.04 -16.76 -2.42
C GLY A 590 18.27 -17.54 -2.92
N SER A 591 18.21 -18.11 -4.13
CA SER A 591 19.34 -18.75 -4.82
C SER A 591 20.08 -17.81 -5.78
N SER A 592 19.80 -16.50 -5.71
CA SER A 592 20.43 -15.45 -6.52
C SER A 592 20.18 -15.59 -8.04
N ASP A 593 19.06 -16.20 -8.45
CA ASP A 593 18.70 -16.30 -9.87
C ASP A 593 18.11 -15.00 -10.41
N VAL A 594 18.41 -14.73 -11.68
CA VAL A 594 17.83 -13.63 -12.48
C VAL A 594 17.11 -14.17 -13.71
N PRO A 595 16.18 -13.42 -14.32
CA PRO A 595 15.32 -13.92 -15.41
C PRO A 595 16.04 -14.42 -16.67
N TRP A 596 17.31 -14.05 -16.88
CA TRP A 596 18.11 -14.38 -18.06
C TRP A 596 19.15 -15.48 -17.83
N GLU A 597 19.21 -16.07 -16.63
CA GLU A 597 20.13 -17.15 -16.30
C GLU A 597 19.43 -18.51 -16.32
N PHE A 598 19.76 -19.32 -17.33
CA PHE A 598 19.14 -20.63 -17.53
C PHE A 598 19.97 -21.72 -16.90
N THR A 599 19.40 -22.39 -15.89
CA THR A 599 20.03 -23.53 -15.22
C THR A 599 19.15 -24.78 -15.35
N PRO A 600 19.71 -26.00 -15.21
CA PRO A 600 18.89 -27.21 -15.16
C PRO A 600 17.87 -27.21 -14.01
N ASP A 601 18.18 -26.52 -12.92
CA ASP A 601 17.39 -26.52 -11.68
C ASP A 601 16.19 -25.58 -11.78
N ASN A 602 16.39 -24.36 -12.32
CA ASN A 602 15.28 -23.40 -12.52
C ASN A 602 14.44 -23.71 -13.79
N GLY A 603 15.03 -24.39 -14.78
CA GLY A 603 14.35 -24.78 -16.02
C GLY A 603 13.90 -23.60 -16.88
N LEU A 604 14.46 -22.40 -16.67
CA LEU A 604 14.17 -21.20 -17.45
C LEU A 604 14.73 -21.33 -18.87
N ASP A 605 14.08 -20.63 -19.81
CA ASP A 605 14.40 -20.69 -21.23
C ASP A 605 14.07 -19.36 -21.95
N ASP A 606 14.40 -19.29 -23.25
CA ASP A 606 14.16 -18.12 -24.09
C ASP A 606 12.68 -17.69 -24.11
N GLU A 607 11.75 -18.65 -24.00
CA GLU A 607 10.31 -18.38 -23.95
C GLU A 607 9.93 -17.70 -22.62
N SER A 608 10.45 -18.21 -21.51
CA SER A 608 10.27 -17.60 -20.17
C SER A 608 10.83 -16.17 -20.12
N LEU A 609 12.01 -15.95 -20.70
CA LEU A 609 12.62 -14.61 -20.82
C LEU A 609 11.79 -13.68 -21.72
N ALA A 610 11.18 -14.20 -22.79
CA ALA A 610 10.29 -13.41 -23.64
C ALA A 610 9.03 -12.96 -22.90
N TRP A 611 8.41 -13.85 -22.11
CA TRP A 611 7.28 -13.48 -21.25
C TRP A 611 7.70 -12.48 -20.17
N TYR A 612 8.83 -12.71 -19.50
CA TYR A 612 9.35 -11.75 -18.51
C TYR A 612 9.50 -10.34 -19.12
N ARG A 613 10.13 -10.23 -20.30
CA ARG A 613 10.26 -8.95 -21.02
C ARG A 613 8.91 -8.28 -21.28
N GLN A 614 7.90 -9.05 -21.67
CA GLN A 614 6.54 -8.55 -21.91
C GLN A 614 5.91 -8.00 -20.63
N TYR A 615 6.00 -8.72 -19.51
CA TYR A 615 5.39 -8.34 -18.24
C TYR A 615 6.11 -7.21 -17.52
N ALA A 616 7.46 -7.22 -17.49
CA ALA A 616 8.25 -6.11 -16.96
C ALA A 616 7.95 -4.80 -17.71
N ARG A 617 7.81 -4.87 -19.04
CA ARG A 617 7.42 -3.73 -19.86
C ARG A 617 5.96 -3.32 -19.65
N LEU A 618 5.04 -4.26 -19.45
CA LEU A 618 3.65 -3.94 -19.09
C LEU A 618 3.59 -3.18 -17.76
N HIS A 619 4.30 -3.67 -16.73
CA HIS A 619 4.39 -3.02 -15.42
C HIS A 619 4.90 -1.58 -15.56
N LEU A 620 6.04 -1.39 -16.23
CA LEU A 620 6.64 -0.08 -16.46
C LEU A 620 5.67 0.86 -17.21
N ARG A 621 4.98 0.33 -18.24
CA ARG A 621 4.03 1.11 -19.03
C ARG A 621 2.80 1.53 -18.24
N LEU A 622 2.37 0.76 -17.25
CA LEU A 622 1.22 1.11 -16.40
C LEU A 622 1.51 2.24 -15.40
N PHE A 623 2.75 2.74 -15.32
CA PHE A 623 3.13 3.84 -14.43
C PHE A 623 2.12 5.01 -14.40
N PRO A 624 1.63 5.58 -15.53
CA PRO A 624 0.71 6.74 -15.47
C PRO A 624 -0.63 6.39 -14.81
N TYR A 625 -1.12 5.18 -15.03
CA TYR A 625 -2.35 4.67 -14.41
C TYR A 625 -2.16 4.45 -12.91
N VAL A 626 -1.11 3.73 -12.53
CA VAL A 626 -0.82 3.39 -11.12
C VAL A 626 -0.46 4.64 -10.32
N TRP A 627 0.39 5.51 -10.86
CA TRP A 627 0.84 6.76 -10.22
C TRP A 627 -0.31 7.75 -10.02
N THR A 628 -1.32 7.75 -10.90
CA THR A 628 -2.55 8.53 -10.68
C THR A 628 -3.26 8.12 -9.40
N PHE A 629 -3.41 6.81 -9.15
CA PHE A 629 -4.01 6.35 -7.91
C PHE A 629 -3.11 6.59 -6.70
N ALA A 630 -1.79 6.39 -6.84
CA ALA A 630 -0.82 6.70 -5.78
C ALA A 630 -0.92 8.16 -5.32
N GLN A 631 -0.93 9.12 -6.26
CA GLN A 631 -1.08 10.55 -5.97
C GLN A 631 -2.44 10.89 -5.32
N SER A 632 -3.47 10.07 -5.53
CA SER A 632 -4.79 10.27 -4.95
C SER A 632 -4.95 9.70 -3.52
N LEU A 633 -3.99 8.93 -3.01
CA LEU A 633 -4.12 8.21 -1.73
C LEU A 633 -4.46 9.12 -0.55
N ALA A 634 -3.80 10.29 -0.47
CA ALA A 634 -3.99 11.23 0.63
C ALA A 634 -5.42 11.79 0.72
N THR A 635 -6.13 11.87 -0.41
CA THR A 635 -7.49 12.43 -0.48
C THR A 635 -8.57 11.35 -0.66
N GLY A 636 -8.29 10.33 -1.46
CA GLY A 636 -9.23 9.27 -1.82
C GLY A 636 -9.15 8.02 -0.95
N GLY A 637 -8.00 7.74 -0.34
CA GLY A 637 -7.80 6.62 0.58
C GLY A 637 -7.85 5.21 -0.01
N ARG A 638 -8.41 5.02 -1.21
CA ARG A 638 -8.57 3.69 -1.82
C ARG A 638 -7.20 3.07 -2.14
N PRO A 639 -6.94 1.81 -1.74
CA PRO A 639 -5.68 1.14 -2.08
C PRO A 639 -5.56 0.90 -3.59
N LEU A 640 -4.34 0.67 -4.06
CA LEU A 640 -4.02 0.45 -5.48
C LEU A 640 -4.54 -0.92 -5.92
N GLN A 641 -4.17 -1.97 -5.20
CA GLN A 641 -4.79 -3.29 -5.30
C GLN A 641 -5.99 -3.35 -4.37
N ARG A 642 -7.15 -3.76 -4.89
CA ARG A 642 -8.42 -3.68 -4.19
C ARG A 642 -9.07 -5.05 -4.12
N PRO A 643 -9.23 -5.62 -2.92
CA PRO A 643 -9.97 -6.86 -2.75
C PRO A 643 -11.39 -6.74 -3.31
N LEU A 644 -11.85 -7.76 -4.04
CA LEU A 644 -13.16 -7.72 -4.69
C LEU A 644 -14.31 -7.59 -3.68
N GLY A 645 -14.21 -8.20 -2.50
CA GLY A 645 -15.25 -8.07 -1.48
C GLY A 645 -15.39 -6.65 -0.91
N LEU A 646 -14.36 -5.81 -1.01
CA LEU A 646 -14.48 -4.37 -0.70
C LEU A 646 -14.90 -3.54 -1.92
N ALA A 647 -14.44 -3.91 -3.12
CA ALA A 647 -14.77 -3.17 -4.34
C ALA A 647 -16.22 -3.38 -4.81
N TYR A 648 -16.76 -4.57 -4.58
CA TYR A 648 -18.10 -5.01 -4.97
C TYR A 648 -18.72 -5.86 -3.84
N PRO A 649 -19.04 -5.26 -2.68
CA PRO A 649 -19.58 -5.98 -1.54
C PRO A 649 -20.88 -6.75 -1.85
N GLU A 650 -21.64 -6.32 -2.86
CA GLU A 650 -22.85 -6.97 -3.36
C GLU A 650 -22.60 -8.37 -3.95
N LEU A 651 -21.37 -8.71 -4.32
CA LEU A 651 -21.02 -10.05 -4.78
C LEU A 651 -21.13 -11.09 -3.65
N GLY A 652 -20.97 -10.66 -2.39
CA GLY A 652 -20.86 -11.56 -1.24
C GLY A 652 -19.69 -12.55 -1.31
N ALA A 653 -18.77 -12.34 -2.26
CA ALA A 653 -17.61 -13.18 -2.50
C ALA A 653 -16.34 -12.42 -2.10
N HIS A 654 -15.43 -13.14 -1.42
CA HIS A 654 -14.21 -12.58 -0.85
C HIS A 654 -12.97 -13.37 -1.31
N PRO A 655 -12.70 -13.44 -2.63
CA PRO A 655 -11.53 -14.15 -3.14
C PRO A 655 -10.24 -13.50 -2.63
N SER A 656 -9.26 -14.32 -2.26
CA SER A 656 -7.90 -13.89 -1.93
C SER A 656 -6.95 -14.01 -3.13
N ASP A 657 -7.51 -14.26 -4.33
CA ASP A 657 -6.78 -14.58 -5.55
C ASP A 657 -7.31 -13.88 -6.80
N ALA A 658 -8.08 -12.81 -6.61
CA ALA A 658 -8.56 -11.91 -7.66
C ALA A 658 -8.82 -10.51 -7.08
N TYR A 659 -8.46 -9.47 -7.82
CA TYR A 659 -8.52 -8.09 -7.34
C TYR A 659 -8.66 -7.08 -8.47
N LEU A 660 -9.07 -5.86 -8.13
CA LEU A 660 -8.92 -4.73 -9.06
C LEU A 660 -7.56 -4.06 -8.85
N LEU A 661 -6.86 -3.78 -9.93
CA LEU A 661 -5.79 -2.77 -9.94
C LEU A 661 -6.40 -1.44 -10.38
N GLY A 662 -6.50 -0.49 -9.45
CA GLY A 662 -7.22 0.76 -9.66
C GLY A 662 -8.72 0.54 -9.90
N ASN A 663 -9.31 1.27 -10.85
CA ASN A 663 -10.75 1.22 -11.14
C ASN A 663 -11.11 0.26 -12.29
N ASN A 664 -10.20 0.05 -13.24
CA ASN A 664 -10.53 -0.43 -14.58
C ASN A 664 -9.94 -1.80 -14.92
N LEU A 665 -8.95 -2.29 -14.17
CA LEU A 665 -8.30 -3.57 -14.43
C LEU A 665 -8.72 -4.61 -13.39
N LEU A 666 -9.27 -5.74 -13.83
CA LEU A 666 -9.50 -6.92 -13.02
C LEU A 666 -8.40 -7.94 -13.31
N VAL A 667 -7.70 -8.35 -12.26
CA VAL A 667 -6.55 -9.26 -12.32
C VAL A 667 -6.91 -10.55 -11.60
N ALA A 668 -6.68 -11.71 -12.24
CA ALA A 668 -6.97 -13.02 -11.66
C ALA A 668 -5.82 -14.02 -11.90
N PRO A 669 -4.76 -13.95 -11.07
CA PRO A 669 -3.61 -14.86 -11.16
C PRO A 669 -3.99 -16.35 -11.10
N VAL A 670 -3.15 -17.17 -11.72
CA VAL A 670 -3.22 -18.63 -11.64
C VAL A 670 -2.30 -19.08 -10.52
N VAL A 671 -2.90 -19.59 -9.45
CA VAL A 671 -2.20 -20.02 -8.22
C VAL A 671 -2.28 -21.53 -7.99
N ALA A 672 -2.86 -22.27 -8.94
CA ALA A 672 -2.96 -23.73 -8.89
C ALA A 672 -1.95 -24.35 -9.87
N ARG A 673 -1.07 -25.20 -9.35
CA ARG A 673 -0.04 -25.90 -10.13
C ARG A 673 -0.63 -26.69 -11.30
N GLY A 674 -0.02 -26.56 -12.47
CA GLY A 674 -0.40 -27.20 -13.73
C GLY A 674 -1.68 -26.63 -14.37
N ALA A 675 -2.32 -25.61 -13.78
CA ALA A 675 -3.56 -25.07 -14.31
C ALA A 675 -3.30 -24.21 -15.55
N THR A 676 -4.11 -24.47 -16.58
CA THR A 676 -4.09 -23.73 -17.86
C THR A 676 -5.41 -23.02 -18.13
N THR A 677 -6.34 -23.03 -17.17
CA THR A 677 -7.61 -22.30 -17.20
C THR A 677 -7.88 -21.74 -15.81
N ARG A 678 -8.70 -20.68 -15.74
CA ARG A 678 -9.07 -20.00 -14.50
C ARG A 678 -10.58 -19.81 -14.41
N LYS A 679 -11.18 -20.32 -13.33
CA LYS A 679 -12.58 -20.02 -12.98
C LYS A 679 -12.63 -18.78 -12.09
N LEU A 680 -13.51 -17.82 -12.38
CA LEU A 680 -13.73 -16.62 -11.56
C LEU A 680 -15.15 -16.08 -11.73
N SER A 681 -15.65 -15.36 -10.74
CA SER A 681 -16.90 -14.59 -10.84
C SER A 681 -16.58 -13.17 -11.28
N LEU A 682 -17.10 -12.75 -12.44
CA LEU A 682 -16.88 -11.41 -12.95
C LEU A 682 -17.78 -10.41 -12.21
N PRO A 683 -17.24 -9.27 -11.71
CA PRO A 683 -18.06 -8.24 -11.09
C PRO A 683 -19.09 -7.61 -12.03
N PRO A 684 -20.09 -6.88 -11.51
CA PRO A 684 -21.13 -6.26 -12.33
C PRO A 684 -20.58 -5.40 -13.47
N GLY A 685 -21.24 -5.48 -14.62
CA GLY A 685 -20.86 -4.75 -15.84
C GLY A 685 -20.44 -5.68 -16.97
N ALA A 686 -19.52 -5.23 -17.82
CA ALA A 686 -18.92 -6.05 -18.87
C ALA A 686 -17.41 -5.83 -18.88
N TRP A 687 -16.65 -6.84 -19.28
CA TRP A 687 -15.21 -6.91 -19.12
C TRP A 687 -14.58 -7.39 -20.43
N LEU A 688 -13.69 -6.59 -20.99
CA LEU A 688 -12.88 -6.93 -22.15
C LEU A 688 -11.65 -7.72 -21.70
N ASP A 689 -11.46 -8.93 -22.21
CA ASP A 689 -10.20 -9.66 -22.06
C ASP A 689 -9.06 -8.89 -22.73
N TRP A 690 -8.01 -8.60 -21.96
CA TRP A 690 -6.88 -7.76 -22.37
C TRP A 690 -6.08 -8.35 -23.55
N TRP A 691 -6.08 -9.67 -23.69
CA TRP A 691 -5.24 -10.40 -24.65
C TRP A 691 -6.02 -10.85 -25.89
N THR A 692 -7.30 -11.18 -25.74
CA THR A 692 -8.11 -11.73 -26.85
C THR A 692 -9.07 -10.70 -27.45
N GLY A 693 -9.41 -9.64 -26.69
CA GLY A 693 -10.43 -8.67 -27.07
C GLY A 693 -11.86 -9.21 -26.96
N GLU A 694 -12.07 -10.39 -26.38
CA GLU A 694 -13.41 -10.91 -26.09
C GLU A 694 -14.09 -10.08 -25.00
N VAL A 695 -15.37 -9.73 -25.20
CA VAL A 695 -16.17 -9.02 -24.18
C VAL A 695 -17.03 -10.02 -23.43
N LEU A 696 -16.73 -10.20 -22.15
CA LEU A 696 -17.43 -11.07 -21.22
C LEU A 696 -18.45 -10.27 -20.39
N GLN A 697 -19.61 -10.86 -20.11
CA GLN A 697 -20.62 -10.24 -19.24
C GLN A 697 -20.29 -10.50 -17.77
N GLY A 698 -20.35 -9.45 -16.96
CA GLY A 698 -20.27 -9.50 -15.51
C GLY A 698 -21.48 -10.18 -14.86
N ASP A 699 -21.48 -10.25 -13.53
CA ASP A 699 -22.49 -10.97 -12.73
C ASP A 699 -22.63 -12.46 -13.12
N THR A 700 -21.54 -13.04 -13.64
CA THR A 700 -21.50 -14.44 -14.06
C THR A 700 -20.19 -15.11 -13.64
N ASP A 701 -20.29 -16.41 -13.37
CA ASP A 701 -19.13 -17.30 -13.28
C ASP A 701 -18.65 -17.64 -14.69
N VAL A 702 -17.37 -17.38 -14.96
CA VAL A 702 -16.71 -17.74 -16.22
C VAL A 702 -15.54 -18.67 -15.95
N THR A 703 -15.18 -19.45 -16.97
CA THR A 703 -13.89 -20.15 -17.04
C THR A 703 -13.18 -19.66 -18.27
N VAL A 704 -11.99 -19.09 -18.09
CA VAL A 704 -11.17 -18.54 -19.17
C VAL A 704 -9.90 -19.35 -19.36
N ASP A 705 -9.34 -19.29 -20.57
CA ASP A 705 -8.02 -19.85 -20.84
C ASP A 705 -6.94 -19.02 -20.13
N ALA A 706 -5.98 -19.72 -19.53
CA ALA A 706 -4.89 -19.14 -18.79
C ALA A 706 -3.63 -20.02 -18.94
N PRO A 707 -3.13 -20.28 -20.17
CA PRO A 707 -1.88 -21.01 -20.35
C PRO A 707 -0.72 -20.29 -19.65
N LEU A 708 0.40 -20.99 -19.46
CA LEU A 708 1.62 -20.36 -18.94
C LEU A 708 2.08 -19.26 -19.91
N GLY A 709 2.45 -18.09 -19.38
CA GLY A 709 2.72 -16.87 -20.15
C GLY A 709 1.51 -15.93 -20.30
N THR A 710 0.30 -16.37 -19.95
CA THR A 710 -0.93 -15.57 -20.08
C THR A 710 -1.70 -15.50 -18.76
N LEU A 711 -1.61 -14.34 -18.11
CA LEU A 711 -2.39 -13.96 -16.94
C LEU A 711 -3.80 -13.52 -17.33
N PRO A 712 -4.89 -14.09 -16.79
CA PRO A 712 -6.22 -13.52 -16.93
C PRO A 712 -6.29 -12.06 -16.43
N LEU A 713 -6.44 -11.14 -17.38
CA LEU A 713 -6.46 -9.70 -17.16
C LEU A 713 -7.61 -9.10 -17.98
N PHE A 714 -8.46 -8.30 -17.33
CA PHE A 714 -9.64 -7.74 -17.98
C PHE A 714 -9.73 -6.23 -17.77
N LEU A 715 -10.08 -5.52 -18.84
CA LEU A 715 -10.41 -4.11 -18.81
C LEU A 715 -11.93 -3.92 -18.75
N ARG A 716 -12.43 -3.21 -17.76
CA ARG A 716 -13.85 -2.85 -17.66
C ARG A 716 -14.32 -2.14 -18.93
N VAL A 717 -15.48 -2.51 -19.48
CA VAL A 717 -16.13 -1.78 -20.58
C VAL A 717 -16.51 -0.38 -20.12
N GLY A 718 -16.14 0.63 -20.91
CA GLY A 718 -16.11 2.04 -20.54
C GLY A 718 -14.82 2.47 -19.81
N GLY A 719 -13.90 1.55 -19.54
CA GLY A 719 -12.64 1.83 -18.86
C GLY A 719 -11.59 2.42 -19.81
N ILE A 720 -10.72 3.26 -19.23
CA ILE A 720 -9.57 3.88 -19.89
C ILE A 720 -8.32 3.56 -19.05
N VAL A 721 -7.25 3.09 -19.68
CA VAL A 721 -5.97 2.76 -19.04
C VAL A 721 -4.85 3.53 -19.74
N PRO A 722 -4.41 4.67 -19.17
CA PRO A 722 -3.26 5.40 -19.66
C PRO A 722 -1.96 4.65 -19.41
N MET A 723 -1.05 4.71 -20.38
CA MET A 723 0.21 3.98 -20.38
C MET A 723 1.33 4.81 -21.00
N LEU A 724 2.58 4.48 -20.63
CA LEU A 724 3.75 4.96 -21.37
C LEU A 724 3.85 4.27 -22.74
N ARG A 725 4.68 4.88 -23.59
CA ARG A 725 5.01 4.37 -24.92
C ARG A 725 5.62 2.95 -24.86
N PRO A 726 5.42 2.12 -25.90
CA PRO A 726 5.93 0.75 -25.92
C PRO A 726 7.45 0.61 -25.80
N SER A 727 8.24 1.60 -26.19
CA SER A 727 9.70 1.53 -26.21
C SER A 727 10.38 1.85 -24.88
N ILE A 728 9.62 2.23 -23.84
CA ILE A 728 10.19 2.75 -22.60
C ILE A 728 11.03 1.68 -21.88
N ASP A 729 12.22 2.08 -21.41
CA ASP A 729 13.17 1.21 -20.70
C ASP A 729 13.23 1.49 -19.20
N THR A 730 13.03 2.75 -18.80
CA THR A 730 13.16 3.16 -17.41
C THR A 730 12.35 4.40 -17.05
N LEU A 731 11.99 4.51 -15.77
CA LEU A 731 11.46 5.72 -15.16
C LEU A 731 12.55 6.65 -14.62
N ALA A 732 13.79 6.18 -14.49
CA ALA A 732 14.90 6.97 -13.95
C ALA A 732 15.59 7.82 -15.02
N GLU A 733 16.29 8.87 -14.59
CA GLU A 733 17.16 9.66 -15.48
C GLU A 733 18.32 8.82 -15.99
N THR A 734 18.77 9.08 -17.21
CA THR A 734 19.85 8.34 -17.89
C THR A 734 20.75 9.30 -18.68
N THR A 735 22.02 8.95 -18.84
CA THR A 735 22.95 9.64 -19.75
C THR A 735 23.25 8.83 -21.01
N ALA A 736 22.87 7.54 -21.02
CA ALA A 736 23.00 6.67 -22.18
C ALA A 736 22.02 7.06 -23.29
N ALA A 737 22.55 7.29 -24.49
CA ALA A 737 21.79 7.82 -25.63
C ALA A 737 20.79 6.82 -26.23
N ASP A 738 20.94 5.53 -25.93
CA ASP A 738 20.15 4.41 -26.42
C ASP A 738 19.17 3.86 -25.38
N VAL A 739 19.07 4.49 -24.20
CA VAL A 739 18.12 4.11 -23.15
C VAL A 739 16.92 5.06 -23.16
N ASP A 740 15.72 4.51 -23.33
CA ASP A 740 14.48 5.28 -23.40
C ASP A 740 13.93 5.59 -21.98
N SER A 741 13.97 6.86 -21.55
CA SER A 741 13.66 7.30 -20.19
C SER A 741 12.46 8.24 -20.08
N PHE A 742 11.69 8.10 -19.00
CA PHE A 742 10.55 8.96 -18.68
C PHE A 742 10.95 10.36 -18.20
N VAL A 743 11.94 10.49 -17.31
CA VAL A 743 12.30 11.79 -16.69
C VAL A 743 12.82 12.79 -17.72
N GLY A 744 13.49 12.32 -18.77
CA GLY A 744 13.96 13.17 -19.87
C GLY A 744 12.89 13.47 -20.92
N ASP A 745 12.06 12.48 -21.25
CA ASP A 745 10.99 12.59 -22.23
C ASP A 745 9.80 11.69 -21.86
N PRO A 746 8.73 12.24 -21.27
CA PRO A 746 7.48 11.51 -21.04
C PRO A 746 6.86 10.98 -22.34
N GLY A 747 7.13 11.63 -23.47
CA GLY A 747 6.65 11.25 -24.78
C GLY A 747 5.14 11.41 -24.97
N VAL A 748 4.62 10.74 -25.99
CA VAL A 748 3.18 10.62 -26.26
C VAL A 748 2.55 9.70 -25.21
N LEU A 749 1.42 10.11 -24.62
CA LEU A 749 0.65 9.26 -23.73
C LEU A 749 -0.09 8.21 -24.55
N PHE A 750 0.14 6.93 -24.27
CA PHE A 750 -0.67 5.86 -24.81
C PHE A 750 -1.90 5.66 -23.93
N ALA A 751 -3.02 5.26 -24.51
CA ALA A 751 -4.19 4.87 -23.74
C ALA A 751 -4.90 3.70 -24.39
N ARG A 752 -5.19 2.67 -23.60
CA ARG A 752 -6.09 1.59 -24.02
C ARG A 752 -7.50 1.86 -23.51
N VAL A 753 -8.49 1.68 -24.39
CA VAL A 753 -9.89 1.96 -24.11
C VAL A 753 -10.73 0.74 -24.49
N ALA A 754 -11.56 0.28 -23.55
CA ALA A 754 -12.69 -0.58 -23.86
C ALA A 754 -13.92 0.32 -24.00
N PRO A 755 -14.43 0.57 -25.22
CA PRO A 755 -15.47 1.57 -25.45
C PRO A 755 -16.80 1.13 -24.83
N GLY A 756 -17.49 2.05 -24.15
CA GLY A 756 -18.73 1.77 -23.44
C GLY A 756 -19.82 2.81 -23.74
N PRO A 757 -21.12 2.45 -23.62
CA PRO A 757 -22.21 3.35 -23.95
C PRO A 757 -22.39 4.50 -22.96
N LEU A 758 -21.94 4.31 -21.71
CA LEU A 758 -21.90 5.36 -20.71
C LEU A 758 -20.69 6.25 -20.94
N ALA A 759 -20.88 7.57 -20.78
CA ALA A 759 -19.76 8.49 -20.74
C ALA A 759 -18.87 8.12 -19.56
N SER A 760 -17.56 8.08 -19.79
CA SER A 760 -16.58 7.89 -18.73
C SER A 760 -15.36 8.75 -18.96
N LYS A 761 -14.60 8.94 -17.89
CA LYS A 761 -13.44 9.82 -17.84
C LYS A 761 -12.34 9.19 -17.00
N PHE A 762 -11.09 9.46 -17.37
CA PHE A 762 -9.93 9.24 -16.54
C PHE A 762 -9.12 10.54 -16.45
N ASP A 763 -8.97 11.05 -15.23
CA ASP A 763 -8.12 12.19 -14.90
C ASP A 763 -6.78 11.69 -14.39
N LEU A 764 -5.70 12.03 -15.08
CA LEU A 764 -4.34 11.69 -14.68
C LEU A 764 -3.83 12.68 -13.62
N TYR A 765 -2.83 12.25 -12.84
CA TYR A 765 -2.16 13.08 -11.83
C TYR A 765 -1.57 14.39 -12.37
N ASP A 766 -1.30 14.49 -13.67
CA ASP A 766 -0.74 15.67 -14.31
C ASP A 766 -1.80 16.63 -14.87
N GLY A 767 -3.09 16.30 -14.69
CA GLY A 767 -4.22 17.07 -15.23
C GLY A 767 -4.65 16.66 -16.64
N THR A 768 -3.98 15.68 -17.28
CA THR A 768 -4.46 15.12 -18.55
C THR A 768 -5.80 14.44 -18.31
N ALA A 769 -6.80 14.72 -19.13
CA ALA A 769 -8.10 14.08 -19.04
C ALA A 769 -8.45 13.37 -20.34
N LEU A 770 -8.83 12.10 -20.24
CA LEU A 770 -9.31 11.28 -21.34
C LEU A 770 -10.76 10.93 -21.11
N LYS A 771 -11.63 11.12 -22.11
CA LYS A 771 -13.04 10.72 -22.05
C LYS A 771 -13.40 9.83 -23.22
N GLN A 772 -14.36 8.94 -22.99
CA GLN A 772 -14.94 8.11 -24.04
C GLN A 772 -16.46 8.01 -23.90
N ARG A 773 -17.15 7.83 -25.03
CA ARG A 773 -18.54 7.37 -25.09
C ARG A 773 -18.85 6.74 -26.43
N LEU A 774 -19.30 5.48 -26.43
CA LEU A 774 -19.75 4.77 -27.61
C LEU A 774 -21.25 5.02 -27.86
N GLY A 775 -21.55 5.80 -28.91
CA GLY A 775 -22.92 5.96 -29.41
C GLY A 775 -23.32 4.83 -30.36
N LYS A 776 -24.55 4.91 -30.87
CA LYS A 776 -25.08 3.92 -31.84
C LYS A 776 -24.37 3.93 -33.19
N ALA A 777 -23.86 5.09 -33.62
CA ALA A 777 -23.30 5.30 -34.95
C ALA A 777 -21.84 5.77 -34.93
N ALA A 778 -21.32 6.14 -33.76
CA ALA A 778 -19.97 6.67 -33.64
C ALA A 778 -19.44 6.52 -32.21
N LEU A 779 -18.12 6.38 -32.11
CA LEU A 779 -17.37 6.56 -30.87
C LEU A 779 -16.96 8.03 -30.75
N HIS A 780 -17.16 8.60 -29.56
CA HIS A 780 -16.66 9.92 -29.19
C HIS A 780 -15.50 9.76 -28.21
N LEU A 781 -14.40 10.47 -28.45
CA LEU A 781 -13.28 10.61 -27.52
C LEU A 781 -13.00 12.09 -27.29
N GLU A 782 -12.68 12.47 -26.06
CA GLU A 782 -12.14 13.81 -25.77
C GLU A 782 -10.79 13.67 -25.06
N VAL A 783 -9.86 14.56 -25.42
CA VAL A 783 -8.54 14.66 -24.82
C VAL A 783 -8.35 16.08 -24.36
N ALA A 784 -8.01 16.27 -23.09
CA ALA A 784 -7.49 17.53 -22.57
C ALA A 784 -6.07 17.29 -22.06
N PRO A 785 -5.06 18.05 -22.50
CA PRO A 785 -3.68 17.83 -22.13
C PRO A 785 -3.39 18.33 -20.70
N GLY A 786 -2.52 17.61 -20.00
CA GLY A 786 -1.97 17.98 -18.70
C GLY A 786 -0.59 18.63 -18.77
N ALA A 787 0.10 18.65 -17.63
CA ALA A 787 1.40 19.27 -17.47
C ALA A 787 2.58 18.37 -17.88
N VAL A 788 2.42 17.04 -17.89
CA VAL A 788 3.50 16.09 -18.18
C VAL A 788 3.38 15.57 -19.61
N PHE A 789 2.22 15.04 -19.98
CA PHE A 789 1.99 14.46 -21.31
C PHE A 789 1.58 15.51 -22.34
N THR A 790 2.56 16.33 -22.76
CA THR A 790 2.32 17.48 -23.67
C THR A 790 2.56 17.16 -25.14
N SER A 791 3.21 16.04 -25.46
CA SER A 791 3.58 15.65 -26.84
C SER A 791 2.42 15.09 -27.68
N GLY A 792 1.24 14.91 -27.07
CA GLY A 792 0.05 14.33 -27.72
C GLY A 792 -0.34 13.00 -27.09
N VAL A 793 -1.30 12.32 -27.74
CA VAL A 793 -1.83 11.03 -27.25
C VAL A 793 -1.98 10.01 -28.38
N ASP A 794 -1.90 8.73 -28.02
CA ASP A 794 -2.14 7.60 -28.91
C ASP A 794 -3.15 6.64 -28.26
N VAL A 795 -4.38 6.65 -28.79
CA VAL A 795 -5.50 5.94 -28.19
C VAL A 795 -5.80 4.68 -28.99
N GLU A 796 -5.68 3.53 -28.34
CA GLU A 796 -6.08 2.21 -28.83
C GLU A 796 -7.44 1.83 -28.26
N VAL A 797 -8.42 1.62 -29.14
CA VAL A 797 -9.78 1.23 -28.78
C VAL A 797 -10.05 -0.16 -29.36
N HIS A 798 -10.33 -1.13 -28.48
CA HIS A 798 -10.54 -2.53 -28.88
C HIS A 798 -12.02 -2.92 -28.87
N ALA A 799 -12.32 -4.11 -29.42
CA ALA A 799 -13.69 -4.65 -29.56
C ALA A 799 -14.66 -3.64 -30.19
N LEU A 800 -14.18 -2.89 -31.18
CA LEU A 800 -14.93 -1.83 -31.85
C LEU A 800 -15.31 -2.28 -33.27
N ALA A 801 -16.52 -1.99 -33.71
CA ALA A 801 -16.96 -2.26 -35.08
C ALA A 801 -16.09 -1.49 -36.11
N PRO A 802 -16.07 -1.95 -37.39
CA PRO A 802 -15.28 -1.30 -38.44
C PRO A 802 -15.57 0.19 -38.57
N ILE A 803 -14.54 0.98 -38.90
CA ILE A 803 -14.62 2.45 -38.94
C ILE A 803 -14.69 2.97 -40.37
N ALA A 804 -15.74 3.73 -40.67
CA ALA A 804 -15.95 4.38 -41.96
C ALA A 804 -15.08 5.64 -42.12
N GLY A 805 -14.81 6.35 -41.02
CA GLY A 805 -13.97 7.53 -41.00
C GLY A 805 -13.77 8.09 -39.59
N VAL A 806 -12.72 8.88 -39.42
CA VAL A 806 -12.40 9.57 -38.16
C VAL A 806 -12.26 11.06 -38.45
N THR A 807 -12.86 11.88 -37.58
CA THR A 807 -12.69 13.33 -37.58
C THR A 807 -12.14 13.79 -36.25
N VAL A 808 -11.31 14.84 -36.27
CA VAL A 808 -10.78 15.54 -35.10
C VAL A 808 -11.15 17.00 -35.27
N ASP A 809 -11.88 17.56 -34.30
CA ASP A 809 -12.40 18.94 -34.34
C ASP A 809 -13.12 19.25 -35.67
N ASP A 810 -14.00 18.33 -36.07
CA ASP A 810 -14.78 18.34 -37.32
C ASP A 810 -13.95 18.27 -38.63
N VAL A 811 -12.65 17.99 -38.55
CA VAL A 811 -11.75 17.81 -39.71
C VAL A 811 -11.40 16.34 -39.89
N ALA A 812 -11.49 15.83 -41.13
CA ALA A 812 -11.15 14.44 -41.43
C ALA A 812 -9.68 14.13 -41.12
N LEU A 813 -9.45 13.10 -40.30
CA LEU A 813 -8.14 12.61 -39.94
C LEU A 813 -7.66 11.58 -40.96
N GLY A 814 -6.40 11.65 -41.36
CA GLY A 814 -5.82 10.76 -42.37
C GLY A 814 -5.72 9.32 -41.91
N LYS A 815 -6.31 8.39 -42.67
CA LYS A 815 -6.10 6.94 -42.46
C LYS A 815 -4.69 6.55 -42.90
N ARG A 816 -4.03 5.71 -42.12
CA ARG A 816 -2.69 5.15 -42.40
C ARG A 816 -2.81 3.69 -42.83
N ASP A 817 -1.86 3.25 -43.66
CA ASP A 817 -1.88 1.92 -44.27
C ASP A 817 -1.35 0.81 -43.34
N SER A 818 -0.59 1.18 -42.30
CA SER A 818 -0.02 0.24 -41.31
C SER A 818 0.24 0.92 -39.97
N ALA A 819 0.40 0.13 -38.90
CA ALA A 819 0.78 0.62 -37.59
C ALA A 819 2.14 1.37 -37.65
N THR A 820 3.11 0.84 -38.39
CA THR A 820 4.41 1.48 -38.60
C THR A 820 4.29 2.84 -39.30
N ALA A 821 3.39 2.96 -40.27
CA ALA A 821 3.12 4.24 -40.92
C ALA A 821 2.44 5.24 -39.97
N LEU A 822 1.64 4.75 -39.02
CA LEU A 822 1.06 5.58 -37.96
C LEU A 822 2.11 6.00 -36.92
N ASP A 823 3.00 5.09 -36.50
CA ASP A 823 4.09 5.37 -35.56
C ASP A 823 4.99 6.51 -36.09
N ALA A 824 5.31 6.48 -37.38
CA ALA A 824 6.12 7.50 -38.05
C ALA A 824 5.38 8.81 -38.36
N ALA A 825 4.04 8.83 -38.26
CA ALA A 825 3.24 10.03 -38.53
C ALA A 825 3.09 10.91 -37.28
N ALA A 826 2.88 12.21 -37.48
CA ALA A 826 2.55 13.14 -36.39
C ALA A 826 1.13 12.92 -35.85
N ASP A 827 0.21 12.57 -36.75
CA ASP A 827 -1.18 12.26 -36.47
C ASP A 827 -1.71 11.21 -37.45
N GLY A 828 -2.87 10.63 -37.16
CA GLY A 828 -3.56 9.73 -38.08
C GLY A 828 -4.37 8.67 -37.34
N TRP A 829 -4.96 7.78 -38.11
CA TRP A 829 -5.61 6.60 -37.54
C TRP A 829 -5.44 5.37 -38.41
N ILE A 830 -5.57 4.20 -37.79
CA ILE A 830 -5.68 2.91 -38.48
C ILE A 830 -6.78 2.08 -37.82
N TYR A 831 -7.36 1.17 -38.58
CA TYR A 831 -8.23 0.13 -38.06
C TYR A 831 -7.73 -1.24 -38.51
N THR A 832 -7.67 -2.18 -37.59
CA THR A 832 -7.24 -3.57 -37.78
C THR A 832 -8.28 -4.53 -37.21
N ASP A 833 -8.35 -5.76 -37.74
CA ASP A 833 -9.37 -6.75 -37.35
C ASP A 833 -8.96 -7.61 -36.12
N ASP A 834 -7.85 -7.27 -35.46
CA ASP A 834 -7.39 -7.93 -34.24
C ASP A 834 -8.17 -7.47 -33.01
N LEU A 835 -8.21 -8.33 -31.97
CA LEU A 835 -8.88 -8.06 -30.69
C LEU A 835 -10.35 -7.63 -30.85
N GLY A 836 -11.07 -8.28 -31.76
CA GLY A 836 -12.47 -7.97 -32.06
C GLY A 836 -12.68 -6.66 -32.84
N GLY A 837 -11.60 -6.07 -33.36
CA GLY A 837 -11.59 -4.78 -34.06
C GLY A 837 -10.88 -3.71 -33.23
N THR A 838 -9.75 -3.23 -33.74
CA THR A 838 -8.91 -2.24 -33.06
C THR A 838 -8.83 -0.95 -33.88
N LEU A 839 -9.31 0.14 -33.31
CA LEU A 839 -9.07 1.49 -33.81
C LEU A 839 -7.91 2.10 -33.03
N ARG A 840 -6.85 2.52 -33.72
CA ARG A 840 -5.78 3.31 -33.12
C ARG A 840 -5.80 4.72 -33.69
N VAL A 841 -5.84 5.74 -32.82
CA VAL A 841 -5.90 7.16 -33.18
C VAL A 841 -4.73 7.89 -32.52
N LYS A 842 -3.81 8.41 -33.34
CA LYS A 842 -2.68 9.22 -32.89
C LYS A 842 -2.97 10.69 -33.12
N LEU A 843 -2.81 11.48 -32.07
CA LEU A 843 -3.10 12.91 -32.03
C LEU A 843 -1.85 13.67 -31.59
N GLY A 844 -1.62 14.83 -32.23
CA GLY A 844 -0.56 15.74 -31.80
C GLY A 844 -0.88 16.47 -30.48
N PRO A 845 -0.02 17.40 -30.06
CA PRO A 845 -0.23 18.22 -28.86
C PRO A 845 -1.57 18.97 -28.87
N GLY A 846 -2.15 19.17 -27.68
CA GLY A 846 -3.35 20.01 -27.49
C GLY A 846 -4.60 19.22 -27.07
N ALA A 847 -5.70 19.96 -26.93
CA ALA A 847 -7.02 19.37 -26.68
C ALA A 847 -7.66 18.98 -28.01
N HIS A 848 -8.35 17.83 -28.03
CA HIS A 848 -8.94 17.27 -29.24
C HIS A 848 -10.30 16.66 -28.94
N SER A 849 -11.26 16.87 -29.83
CA SER A 849 -12.53 16.12 -29.88
C SER A 849 -12.52 15.18 -31.08
N VAL A 850 -12.55 13.87 -30.84
CA VAL A 850 -12.52 12.83 -31.87
C VAL A 850 -13.91 12.22 -32.05
N LEU A 851 -14.34 12.10 -33.30
CA LEU A 851 -15.52 11.34 -33.70
C LEU A 851 -15.12 10.26 -34.71
N ALA A 852 -15.21 9.00 -34.31
CA ALA A 852 -14.98 7.85 -35.19
C ALA A 852 -16.33 7.24 -35.60
N THR A 853 -16.71 7.38 -36.88
CA THR A 853 -17.98 6.88 -37.41
C THR A 853 -17.88 5.39 -37.70
N LEU A 854 -18.82 4.61 -37.16
CA LEU A 854 -18.91 3.18 -37.39
C LEU A 854 -19.41 2.92 -38.82
N ALA A 855 -18.90 1.88 -39.48
CA ALA A 855 -19.41 1.40 -40.75
C ALA A 855 -20.76 0.68 -40.54
N GLU A 856 -21.67 0.84 -41.52
CA GLU A 856 -22.99 0.19 -41.52
C GLU A 856 -22.94 -1.33 -41.71
#